data_AF-A0A369JS77-F1
#
_entry.id   AF-A0A369JS77-F1
#
_cell.length_a   1.000
_cell.length_b   1.000
_cell.length_c   1.000
_cell.angle_alpha   90.00
_cell.angle_beta   90.00
_cell.angle_gamma   90.00
#
_symmetry.space_group_name_H-M   'P 1'
#
loop_
_entity.id
_entity.type
_entity.pdbx_description
1 polymer ?
#
loop_
_entity_poly.entity_id
_entity_poly.type
_entity_poly.pdbx_seq_one_letter_code
_entity_poly.pdbx_strand_id
1 'polypeptide(L)'
;MRGQARAKGSEGPGEKHRVDMMIKVFRIKERTRFGFAVHEARFGNKGRPDSSYSSLLPFLCQLVPSSHLPAVCCMLPLLRVRPCCTLWRRLSHRPGSLGSSRPYSRPASQDLSDALPPSSSSAHCAPYSSRTHTCGSLTAGDAGARVILTGWLLPERKGKLVSFYPLKDSYGTTQLIVNHSEGATDLSALAKIPVESTVLIEGTVLLRPPNARRPGPTGDIDIQVDKFILLNPAGNLPFVPSNPHNLANDDLRARYRYLDLRRTALSDNLKKRSKVAQIARNVLHDQGFLEVETPVLLRSSPEGAREFLVPTRISKATTTDGETPDKPTFYALQQSPQQPKQLLICSGGVDRYFQVAKCFRDEDGRKDRQPEFTQIDMEMAFVSWGTSEASASADSDIWRIGGAEVRDVVETLIRTIWEKVEGVALPKRFQVMTYNEAMTRFGSDKPDTRFGLEIANITHLLPEEQRSVFENNGEVLECITVRKASEPEFLGASRACDINPADERITITKKNLSTWLCYTTHAALRGTSADALLHINEHLKLMPGDDIWLASRPQRPKGGSTALGGVRLRLFEKAQSRNEFTVTKDPHFLWITEFPLFTQADHDKDFLAKGRWSSSHHPFTAPMWQDIDTMYNGQIEAVRGQHYDLVLNGVEIGGGSVRVHDAAMQDYIFTRVLQLNEEEKSPFHHLLHALQCGAPPHGGLALGFDRIMAMLCNTQSIRDVIAFPKTSTGADLLFKSPAPISNEVLHQYGIKPVSTT
;
A
#
# COMPACT_ATOMS: atom_id res chain seq x y z
N MET A 1 -15.24 59.41 -22.80
CA MET A 1 -15.33 60.15 -24.08
C MET A 1 -14.30 59.52 -25.02
N ARG A 2 -14.66 58.54 -25.87
CA ARG A 2 -15.12 58.64 -27.28
C ARG A 2 -14.21 59.47 -28.21
N GLY A 3 -13.77 58.84 -29.30
CA GLY A 3 -13.20 59.43 -30.54
C GLY A 3 -11.79 58.89 -30.85
N GLN A 4 -11.57 57.79 -31.59
CA GLN A 4 -11.70 57.60 -33.05
C GLN A 4 -11.14 58.75 -33.91
N ALA A 5 -10.03 58.52 -34.64
CA ALA A 5 -10.02 58.19 -36.08
C ALA A 5 -8.68 58.56 -36.79
N ARG A 6 -8.17 57.59 -37.59
CA ARG A 6 -7.60 57.68 -38.98
C ARG A 6 -6.53 58.74 -39.33
N ALA A 7 -5.59 58.57 -40.27
CA ALA A 7 -5.06 57.48 -41.12
C ALA A 7 -3.91 58.08 -42.00
N LYS A 8 -3.08 57.19 -42.60
CA LYS A 8 -2.12 57.38 -43.73
C LYS A 8 -0.84 58.20 -43.39
N GLY A 9 0.40 57.84 -43.75
CA GLY A 9 0.99 56.77 -44.58
C GLY A 9 1.93 57.39 -45.63
N SER A 10 3.25 57.15 -45.56
CA SER A 10 4.20 57.00 -46.69
C SER A 10 5.69 57.10 -46.27
N GLU A 11 6.47 56.08 -46.69
CA GLU A 11 7.86 56.09 -47.19
C GLU A 11 9.08 56.31 -46.24
N GLY A 12 10.07 55.39 -46.33
CA GLY A 12 11.37 55.32 -45.60
C GLY A 12 12.44 56.29 -46.16
N PRO A 13 13.79 56.09 -46.02
CA PRO A 13 14.58 54.87 -45.69
C PRO A 13 15.85 55.06 -44.78
N GLY A 14 16.59 53.95 -44.51
CA GLY A 14 18.06 53.91 -44.16
C GLY A 14 18.46 54.36 -42.74
N GLU A 15 19.51 53.90 -42.04
CA GLU A 15 20.70 53.06 -42.29
C GLU A 15 21.26 52.57 -40.93
N LYS A 16 21.60 51.27 -40.78
CA LYS A 16 22.94 50.67 -40.54
C LYS A 16 23.84 51.24 -39.41
N HIS A 17 24.20 50.40 -38.43
CA HIS A 17 25.55 49.82 -38.18
C HIS A 17 25.51 48.95 -36.89
N ARG A 18 25.77 47.62 -36.95
CA ARG A 18 27.07 46.88 -36.79
C ARG A 18 27.53 46.77 -35.31
N VAL A 19 28.05 45.66 -34.74
CA VAL A 19 28.67 44.42 -35.31
C VAL A 19 28.96 43.37 -34.20
N ASP A 20 28.71 42.09 -34.57
CA ASP A 20 29.42 40.79 -34.32
C ASP A 20 29.74 40.25 -32.90
N MET A 21 29.90 38.93 -32.65
CA MET A 21 30.18 37.69 -33.42
C MET A 21 29.71 36.50 -32.50
N MET A 22 29.34 35.28 -32.88
CA MET A 22 30.04 34.29 -33.71
C MET A 22 29.13 33.02 -33.88
N ILE A 23 28.94 32.55 -35.12
CA ILE A 23 28.37 31.23 -35.46
C ILE A 23 29.48 30.42 -36.14
N LYS A 24 29.65 29.14 -35.79
CA LYS A 24 30.45 28.17 -36.55
C LYS A 24 29.60 27.01 -37.03
N VAL A 25 29.62 26.85 -38.34
CA VAL A 25 29.00 25.83 -39.20
C VAL A 25 29.91 24.60 -39.28
N PHE A 26 29.36 23.38 -39.32
CA PHE A 26 29.93 22.28 -40.10
C PHE A 26 28.84 21.36 -40.67
N ARG A 27 28.76 21.30 -42.00
CA ARG A 27 28.06 20.29 -42.80
C ARG A 27 28.97 19.97 -43.97
N ILE A 28 29.47 18.73 -44.05
CA ILE A 28 30.23 18.23 -45.21
C ILE A 28 29.50 17.00 -45.75
N LYS A 29 29.23 17.04 -47.06
CA LYS A 29 28.92 15.91 -47.92
C LYS A 29 30.12 15.75 -48.83
N GLU A 30 30.65 14.53 -48.98
CA GLU A 30 31.23 14.11 -50.26
C GLU A 30 31.19 12.58 -50.42
N ARG A 31 30.97 12.18 -51.66
CA ARG A 31 30.80 10.81 -52.18
C ARG A 31 32.10 10.36 -52.83
N THR A 32 32.44 9.08 -52.70
CA THR A 32 33.21 8.35 -53.73
C THR A 32 32.79 6.88 -53.82
N ARG A 33 32.81 6.36 -55.05
CA ARG A 33 32.24 5.09 -55.55
C ARG A 33 33.22 3.89 -55.45
N PHE A 34 32.64 2.70 -55.76
CA PHE A 34 33.18 1.40 -56.23
C PHE A 34 32.90 0.27 -55.20
N GLY A 35 32.33 -0.89 -55.54
CA GLY A 35 32.01 -1.50 -56.84
C GLY A 35 31.00 -2.67 -56.72
N PHE A 36 30.65 -3.18 -57.90
CA PHE A 36 29.63 -4.18 -58.24
C PHE A 36 29.79 -5.57 -57.62
N ALA A 37 28.67 -6.25 -57.36
CA ALA A 37 28.31 -7.53 -58.01
C ALA A 37 26.90 -8.01 -57.56
N VAL A 38 25.97 -8.05 -58.51
CA VAL A 38 24.76 -8.88 -58.48
C VAL A 38 24.92 -9.90 -59.61
N HIS A 39 24.73 -11.18 -59.33
CA HIS A 39 24.53 -12.19 -60.36
C HIS A 39 23.37 -13.14 -59.97
N GLU A 40 22.41 -13.22 -60.88
CA GLU A 40 21.23 -14.08 -60.87
C GLU A 40 21.53 -15.56 -61.15
N ALA A 41 20.51 -16.38 -60.84
CA ALA A 41 19.96 -17.49 -61.64
C ALA A 41 20.41 -18.93 -61.32
N ARG A 42 19.46 -19.85 -61.06
CA ARG A 42 18.75 -20.66 -62.07
C ARG A 42 17.87 -21.80 -61.48
N PHE A 43 16.63 -21.87 -61.98
CA PHE A 43 15.83 -23.01 -62.50
C PHE A 43 15.63 -24.38 -61.79
N GLY A 44 14.36 -24.84 -61.81
CA GLY A 44 13.94 -26.25 -61.96
C GLY A 44 12.70 -26.63 -61.12
N ASN A 45 11.44 -26.35 -61.48
CA ASN A 45 10.54 -26.98 -62.48
C ASN A 45 9.76 -28.25 -62.01
N LYS A 46 8.45 -28.28 -62.34
CA LYS A 46 7.40 -29.34 -62.30
C LYS A 46 6.64 -29.55 -60.97
N GLY A 47 5.30 -29.56 -60.89
CA GLY A 47 4.22 -29.53 -61.88
C GLY A 47 2.81 -29.34 -61.26
N ARG A 48 1.91 -28.82 -62.11
CA ARG A 48 0.44 -28.55 -62.09
C ARG A 48 -0.51 -29.68 -61.57
N PRO A 49 -1.87 -29.52 -61.57
CA PRO A 49 -2.76 -28.32 -61.49
C PRO A 49 -4.11 -28.46 -60.69
N ASP A 50 -4.78 -27.30 -60.52
CA ASP A 50 -6.21 -26.94 -60.70
C ASP A 50 -7.43 -27.40 -59.85
N SER A 51 -8.27 -26.36 -59.62
CA SER A 51 -9.73 -26.27 -59.44
C SER A 51 -10.28 -26.53 -58.03
N SER A 52 -11.11 -25.65 -57.42
CA SER A 52 -12.34 -25.08 -57.98
C SER A 52 -12.93 -23.92 -57.13
N TYR A 53 -13.39 -22.89 -57.84
CA TYR A 53 -14.60 -22.05 -57.67
C TYR A 53 -14.98 -21.32 -56.36
N SER A 54 -15.15 -19.98 -56.53
CA SER A 54 -16.35 -19.16 -56.17
C SER A 54 -16.61 -18.90 -54.67
N SER A 55 -16.91 -17.71 -54.14
CA SER A 55 -17.22 -16.36 -54.64
C SER A 55 -17.61 -15.48 -53.44
N LEU A 56 -17.36 -14.17 -53.54
CA LEU A 56 -18.12 -13.04 -52.98
C LEU A 56 -18.01 -12.64 -51.48
N LEU A 57 -17.37 -11.47 -51.31
CA LEU A 57 -17.48 -10.39 -50.30
C LEU A 57 -18.94 -9.87 -50.07
N PRO A 58 -19.23 -8.86 -49.19
CA PRO A 58 -19.08 -8.77 -47.72
C PRO A 58 -20.30 -8.03 -47.06
N PHE A 59 -20.11 -7.47 -45.85
CA PHE A 59 -20.75 -6.26 -45.24
C PHE A 59 -21.83 -6.36 -44.12
N LEU A 60 -21.46 -5.69 -42.99
CA LEU A 60 -22.16 -4.71 -42.11
C LEU A 60 -23.44 -5.04 -41.28
N CYS A 61 -23.27 -4.79 -39.96
CA CYS A 61 -24.13 -4.11 -38.96
C CYS A 61 -25.66 -4.29 -38.94
N GLN A 62 -26.21 -4.62 -37.75
CA GLN A 62 -27.12 -3.73 -36.98
C GLN A 62 -27.51 -4.30 -35.59
N LEU A 63 -27.96 -3.38 -34.73
CA LEU A 63 -28.21 -3.45 -33.29
C LEU A 63 -29.67 -3.85 -32.92
N VAL A 64 -29.83 -4.73 -31.90
CA VAL A 64 -30.73 -4.66 -30.70
C VAL A 64 -32.29 -4.73 -30.91
N PRO A 65 -33.18 -5.10 -29.92
CA PRO A 65 -33.19 -6.04 -28.77
C PRO A 65 -34.41 -7.04 -28.79
N SER A 66 -34.46 -8.04 -27.89
CA SER A 66 -35.59 -8.32 -26.95
C SER A 66 -35.64 -9.75 -26.37
N SER A 67 -35.69 -9.81 -25.03
CA SER A 67 -36.35 -10.77 -24.10
C SER A 67 -37.04 -12.06 -24.60
N HIS A 68 -36.61 -13.22 -24.08
CA HIS A 68 -37.34 -14.15 -23.16
C HIS A 68 -36.73 -15.58 -23.18
N LEU A 69 -36.60 -16.17 -21.99
CA LEU A 69 -36.22 -17.56 -21.63
C LEU A 69 -37.15 -18.63 -22.30
N PRO A 70 -36.78 -19.94 -22.42
CA PRO A 70 -36.25 -20.77 -21.34
C PRO A 70 -35.19 -21.85 -21.68
N ALA A 71 -34.72 -22.46 -20.59
CA ALA A 71 -33.80 -23.58 -20.42
C ALA A 71 -33.84 -24.67 -21.51
N VAL A 72 -32.63 -25.08 -21.97
CA VAL A 72 -32.39 -26.38 -22.58
C VAL A 72 -31.22 -27.06 -21.87
N CYS A 73 -31.52 -28.28 -21.44
CA CYS A 73 -30.70 -29.25 -20.75
C CYS A 73 -29.58 -29.76 -21.68
N CYS A 74 -28.31 -29.59 -21.33
CA CYS A 74 -27.20 -30.29 -21.97
C CYS A 74 -26.73 -31.45 -21.08
N MET A 75 -27.02 -32.68 -21.53
CA MET A 75 -26.37 -33.90 -21.04
C MET A 75 -24.89 -33.90 -21.43
N LEU A 76 -24.02 -34.23 -20.46
CA LEU A 76 -22.62 -34.60 -20.69
C LEU A 76 -22.39 -36.01 -20.10
N PRO A 77 -21.68 -36.91 -20.81
CA PRO A 77 -21.53 -38.29 -20.38
C PRO A 77 -20.37 -38.48 -19.39
N LEU A 78 -20.64 -39.31 -18.38
CA LEU A 78 -19.71 -39.80 -17.36
C LEU A 78 -18.68 -40.77 -17.98
N LEU A 79 -17.40 -40.40 -17.95
CA LEU A 79 -16.27 -41.31 -18.15
C LEU A 79 -15.75 -41.80 -16.79
N ARG A 80 -15.96 -43.10 -16.53
CA ARG A 80 -15.40 -43.84 -15.39
C ARG A 80 -13.93 -44.15 -15.64
N VAL A 81 -13.05 -43.69 -14.75
CA VAL A 81 -11.64 -44.11 -14.67
C VAL A 81 -11.51 -45.24 -13.64
N ARG A 82 -10.95 -46.38 -14.05
CA ARG A 82 -10.50 -47.48 -13.17
C ARG A 82 -9.00 -47.33 -12.87
N PRO A 83 -8.50 -47.62 -11.65
CA PRO A 83 -7.08 -47.62 -11.37
C PRO A 83 -6.48 -48.98 -11.71
N CYS A 84 -5.38 -48.99 -12.47
CA CYS A 84 -4.57 -50.18 -12.73
C CYS A 84 -3.19 -49.95 -12.11
N CYS A 85 -2.94 -50.60 -10.97
CA CYS A 85 -1.63 -50.69 -10.34
C CYS A 85 -0.92 -51.93 -10.88
N THR A 86 0.17 -51.76 -11.62
CA THR A 86 1.11 -52.83 -11.95
C THR A 86 2.53 -52.38 -11.60
N LEU A 87 3.06 -52.92 -10.49
CA LEU A 87 4.47 -52.91 -10.12
C LEU A 87 5.18 -54.05 -10.86
N TRP A 88 6.25 -53.76 -11.59
CA TRP A 88 7.26 -54.75 -11.99
C TRP A 88 8.66 -54.26 -11.58
N ARG A 89 9.34 -55.06 -10.73
CA ARG A 89 10.75 -54.93 -10.37
C ARG A 89 11.43 -56.29 -10.63
N ARG A 90 12.57 -56.29 -11.31
CA ARG A 90 13.63 -57.31 -11.39
C ARG A 90 14.94 -56.54 -11.64
N LEU A 91 16.14 -56.87 -11.17
CA LEU A 91 16.74 -57.92 -10.33
C LEU A 91 18.22 -57.48 -10.13
N SER A 92 18.85 -57.80 -8.99
CA SER A 92 20.18 -58.49 -8.95
C SER A 92 20.77 -58.62 -7.54
N HIS A 93 20.99 -59.90 -7.13
CA HIS A 93 22.01 -60.50 -6.23
C HIS A 93 22.17 -60.03 -4.75
N ARG A 94 22.53 -60.84 -3.73
CA ARG A 94 22.62 -62.27 -3.26
C ARG A 94 23.36 -62.17 -1.86
N PRO A 95 23.58 -63.21 -1.03
CA PRO A 95 22.73 -64.28 -0.47
C PRO A 95 22.90 -64.50 1.08
N GLY A 96 22.09 -65.40 1.69
CA GLY A 96 22.34 -66.06 3.00
C GLY A 96 21.04 -66.43 3.74
N SER A 97 20.46 -67.62 3.51
CA SER A 97 20.47 -68.84 4.39
C SER A 97 19.70 -68.62 5.71
N LEU A 98 18.77 -69.45 6.23
CA LEU A 98 18.40 -70.86 6.12
C LEU A 98 16.93 -71.05 6.57
N GLY A 99 16.27 -72.13 6.11
CA GLY A 99 15.53 -73.05 7.00
C GLY A 99 14.01 -72.89 7.19
N SER A 100 13.24 -73.73 6.47
CA SER A 100 12.11 -74.59 6.92
C SER A 100 10.97 -74.03 7.80
N SER A 101 9.71 -74.45 7.78
CA SER A 101 8.85 -75.28 6.91
C SER A 101 7.44 -75.30 7.53
N ARG A 102 6.39 -75.16 6.68
CA ARG A 102 5.03 -75.76 6.79
C ARG A 102 4.00 -75.18 7.82
N PRO A 103 2.69 -75.40 7.59
CA PRO A 103 1.75 -74.32 7.26
C PRO A 103 0.64 -74.12 8.30
N TYR A 104 -0.04 -72.97 8.27
CA TYR A 104 -1.26 -72.75 9.03
C TYR A 104 -2.44 -72.32 8.15
N SER A 105 -3.54 -73.00 8.44
CA SER A 105 -4.87 -72.99 7.89
C SER A 105 -5.53 -71.61 7.87
N ARG A 106 -6.37 -71.36 6.85
CA ARG A 106 -7.37 -70.27 6.89
C ARG A 106 -8.39 -70.53 8.00
N PRO A 107 -8.92 -69.45 8.60
CA PRO A 107 -10.38 -69.40 8.70
C PRO A 107 -10.99 -68.04 8.30
N ALA A 108 -12.16 -68.18 7.67
CA ALA A 108 -13.38 -67.37 7.68
C ALA A 108 -13.33 -65.82 7.72
N SER A 109 -14.03 -65.26 6.74
CA SER A 109 -14.54 -63.89 6.66
C SER A 109 -15.35 -63.51 7.91
N GLN A 110 -14.91 -62.47 8.62
CA GLN A 110 -15.72 -61.74 9.59
C GLN A 110 -16.31 -60.49 8.92
N ASP A 111 -17.62 -60.37 9.05
CA ASP A 111 -18.41 -59.18 8.74
C ASP A 111 -17.86 -57.95 9.47
N LEU A 112 -17.46 -56.94 8.70
CA LEU A 112 -17.17 -55.59 9.20
C LEU A 112 -18.49 -54.81 9.29
N SER A 113 -19.28 -55.11 10.30
CA SER A 113 -20.36 -54.25 10.77
C SER A 113 -19.99 -53.65 12.12
N ASP A 114 -18.89 -52.88 12.16
CA ASP A 114 -18.65 -51.94 13.26
C ASP A 114 -19.53 -50.71 13.03
N ALA A 115 -20.76 -50.79 13.57
CA ALA A 115 -21.61 -49.64 13.76
C ALA A 115 -20.91 -48.65 14.71
N LEU A 116 -20.41 -47.54 14.16
CA LEU A 116 -19.98 -46.40 14.95
C LEU A 116 -21.16 -45.97 15.86
N PRO A 117 -20.93 -45.76 17.16
CA PRO A 117 -22.00 -45.32 18.05
C PRO A 117 -22.49 -43.93 17.58
N PRO A 118 -23.80 -43.64 17.64
CA PRO A 118 -24.29 -42.30 17.41
C PRO A 118 -23.93 -41.46 18.64
N SER A 119 -22.71 -40.92 18.69
CA SER A 119 -22.38 -39.92 19.68
C SER A 119 -23.03 -38.61 19.22
N SER A 120 -23.76 -37.96 20.13
CA SER A 120 -24.37 -36.62 19.98
C SER A 120 -23.34 -35.48 19.81
N SER A 121 -22.14 -35.83 19.33
CA SER A 121 -20.94 -35.03 19.23
C SER A 121 -20.19 -35.27 17.90
N SER A 122 -20.82 -35.92 16.93
CA SER A 122 -20.25 -36.15 15.60
C SER A 122 -20.77 -35.09 14.60
N ALA A 123 -19.93 -34.77 13.60
CA ALA A 123 -20.32 -33.86 12.53
C ALA A 123 -21.40 -34.49 11.64
N HIS A 124 -22.35 -33.69 11.17
CA HIS A 124 -23.37 -34.16 10.23
C HIS A 124 -22.79 -34.32 8.82
N CYS A 125 -22.63 -35.58 8.39
CA CYS A 125 -22.06 -35.95 7.10
C CYS A 125 -23.13 -36.41 6.09
N ALA A 126 -24.27 -35.71 6.03
CA ALA A 126 -25.36 -36.00 5.09
C ALA A 126 -25.96 -34.70 4.53
N PRO A 127 -26.78 -34.76 3.46
CA PRO A 127 -27.51 -33.60 2.98
C PRO A 127 -28.34 -32.93 4.09
N TYR A 128 -28.45 -31.62 4.03
CA TYR A 128 -29.31 -30.82 4.90
C TYR A 128 -29.91 -29.68 4.10
N SER A 129 -31.00 -29.09 4.60
CA SER A 129 -31.74 -28.04 3.91
C SER A 129 -30.88 -26.79 3.69
N SER A 130 -31.03 -26.14 2.53
CA SER A 130 -30.35 -24.86 2.28
C SER A 130 -30.83 -23.77 3.24
N ARG A 131 -29.91 -22.90 3.66
CA ARG A 131 -30.29 -21.72 4.45
C ARG A 131 -31.24 -20.83 3.66
N THR A 132 -32.27 -20.32 4.32
CA THR A 132 -33.24 -19.39 3.72
C THR A 132 -32.79 -17.93 3.86
N HIS A 133 -32.14 -17.60 4.97
CA HIS A 133 -31.72 -16.26 5.34
C HIS A 133 -30.31 -16.30 5.94
N THR A 134 -29.65 -15.15 5.98
CA THR A 134 -28.44 -14.98 6.80
C THR A 134 -28.83 -14.56 8.21
N CYS A 135 -27.96 -14.81 9.19
CA CYS A 135 -28.21 -14.47 10.59
C CYS A 135 -28.27 -12.96 10.85
N GLY A 136 -27.93 -12.11 9.87
CA GLY A 136 -28.06 -10.64 9.98
C GLY A 136 -29.19 -10.02 9.17
N SER A 137 -29.92 -10.81 8.37
CA SER A 137 -30.88 -10.28 7.38
C SER A 137 -32.33 -10.16 7.86
N LEU A 138 -32.69 -10.84 8.95
CA LEU A 138 -34.06 -10.88 9.46
C LEU A 138 -34.47 -9.57 10.15
N THR A 139 -35.74 -9.22 10.00
CA THR A 139 -36.36 -7.99 10.50
C THR A 139 -37.73 -8.26 11.13
N ALA A 140 -38.35 -7.24 11.72
CA ALA A 140 -39.74 -7.33 12.22
C ALA A 140 -40.77 -7.72 11.15
N GLY A 141 -40.50 -7.44 9.87
CA GLY A 141 -41.38 -7.81 8.75
C GLY A 141 -41.46 -9.32 8.50
N ASP A 142 -40.50 -10.08 9.02
CA ASP A 142 -40.43 -11.54 8.84
C ASP A 142 -41.18 -12.32 9.93
N ALA A 143 -41.86 -11.62 10.86
CA ALA A 143 -42.56 -12.25 11.98
C ALA A 143 -43.58 -13.30 11.52
N GLY A 144 -43.54 -14.48 12.14
CA GLY A 144 -44.37 -15.63 11.78
C GLY A 144 -43.82 -16.50 10.64
N ALA A 145 -42.79 -16.05 9.91
CA ALA A 145 -42.18 -16.86 8.86
C ALA A 145 -41.39 -18.03 9.44
N ARG A 146 -41.42 -19.18 8.74
CA ARG A 146 -40.52 -20.31 9.00
C ARG A 146 -39.21 -20.08 8.28
N VAL A 147 -38.10 -20.20 9.01
CA VAL A 147 -36.76 -19.90 8.51
C VAL A 147 -35.78 -21.02 8.83
N ILE A 148 -34.80 -21.15 7.96
CA ILE A 148 -33.62 -22.00 8.12
C ILE A 148 -32.38 -21.10 8.18
N LEU A 149 -31.66 -21.16 9.28
CA LEU A 149 -30.42 -20.42 9.54
C LEU A 149 -29.26 -21.39 9.76
N THR A 150 -28.05 -20.97 9.35
CA THR A 150 -26.82 -21.70 9.62
C THR A 150 -25.77 -20.75 10.19
N GLY A 151 -25.02 -21.19 11.19
CA GLY A 151 -24.02 -20.36 11.84
C GLY A 151 -23.30 -21.04 13.00
N TRP A 152 -22.50 -20.27 13.71
CA TRP A 152 -21.81 -20.66 14.93
C TRP A 152 -22.65 -20.32 16.15
N LEU A 153 -22.83 -21.31 17.03
CA LEU A 153 -23.52 -21.15 18.29
C LEU A 153 -22.66 -20.36 19.26
N LEU A 154 -23.16 -19.24 19.79
CA LEU A 154 -22.47 -18.42 20.79
C LEU A 154 -22.91 -18.82 22.21
N PRO A 155 -22.23 -18.34 23.28
CA PRO A 155 -22.57 -18.70 24.65
C PRO A 155 -24.05 -18.50 24.98
N GLU A 156 -24.64 -19.53 25.60
CA GLU A 156 -26.02 -19.52 26.07
C GLU A 156 -26.22 -18.53 27.22
N ARG A 157 -27.39 -17.89 27.25
CA ARG A 157 -27.95 -17.26 28.45
C ARG A 157 -29.10 -18.11 28.97
N LYS A 158 -28.81 -18.88 30.02
CA LYS A 158 -29.75 -19.85 30.59
C LYS A 158 -30.81 -19.16 31.44
N GLY A 159 -32.07 -19.47 31.21
CA GLY A 159 -33.20 -19.10 32.06
C GLY A 159 -33.93 -20.32 32.61
N LYS A 160 -34.88 -20.11 33.53
CA LYS A 160 -35.65 -21.21 34.13
C LYS A 160 -36.67 -21.83 33.17
N LEU A 161 -37.37 -20.99 32.40
CA LEU A 161 -38.40 -21.41 31.44
C LEU A 161 -37.91 -21.34 29.99
N VAL A 162 -37.01 -20.41 29.70
CA VAL A 162 -36.54 -20.13 28.35
C VAL A 162 -35.03 -19.92 28.37
N SER A 163 -34.33 -20.50 27.41
CA SER A 163 -32.91 -20.28 27.14
C SER A 163 -32.72 -19.48 25.86
N PHE A 164 -31.71 -18.62 25.86
CA PHE A 164 -31.36 -17.81 24.70
C PHE A 164 -29.97 -18.17 24.16
N TYR A 165 -29.88 -18.43 22.86
CA TYR A 165 -28.62 -18.71 22.18
C TYR A 165 -28.43 -17.71 21.06
N PRO A 166 -27.37 -16.89 21.04
CA PRO A 166 -27.04 -16.14 19.86
C PRO A 166 -26.46 -17.09 18.79
N LEU A 167 -26.97 -17.01 17.56
CA LEU A 167 -26.43 -17.68 16.39
C LEU A 167 -25.77 -16.63 15.50
N LYS A 168 -24.51 -16.85 15.15
CA LYS A 168 -23.72 -15.90 14.38
C LYS A 168 -23.29 -16.49 13.04
N ASP A 169 -23.37 -15.70 11.99
CA ASP A 169 -22.66 -15.95 10.74
C ASP A 169 -21.81 -14.72 10.36
N SER A 170 -21.32 -14.67 9.11
CA SER A 170 -20.54 -13.53 8.64
C SER A 170 -21.37 -12.26 8.44
N TYR A 171 -22.70 -12.32 8.41
CA TYR A 171 -23.59 -11.20 8.14
C TYR A 171 -24.18 -10.58 9.41
N GLY A 172 -24.22 -11.32 10.50
CA GLY A 172 -24.65 -10.80 11.79
C GLY A 172 -24.95 -11.88 12.80
N THR A 173 -25.69 -11.48 13.83
CA THR A 173 -26.13 -12.36 14.92
C THR A 173 -27.64 -12.28 15.06
N THR A 174 -28.30 -13.43 15.14
CA THR A 174 -29.72 -13.55 15.48
C THR A 174 -29.84 -14.33 16.78
N GLN A 175 -30.78 -13.94 17.64
CA GLN A 175 -31.03 -14.66 18.89
C GLN A 175 -32.06 -15.77 18.68
N LEU A 176 -31.70 -16.96 19.12
CA LEU A 176 -32.54 -18.14 19.20
C LEU A 176 -33.18 -18.22 20.59
N ILE A 177 -34.40 -18.75 20.63
CA ILE A 177 -35.19 -19.06 21.82
C ILE A 177 -35.44 -20.56 21.86
N VAL A 178 -35.12 -21.18 22.99
CA VAL A 178 -35.51 -22.55 23.32
C VAL A 178 -36.41 -22.52 24.55
N ASN A 179 -37.63 -23.03 24.42
CA ASN A 179 -38.60 -23.09 25.51
C ASN A 179 -38.51 -24.45 26.20
N HIS A 180 -38.50 -24.45 27.53
CA HIS A 180 -38.42 -25.66 28.37
C HIS A 180 -39.74 -25.97 29.10
N SER A 181 -40.84 -25.28 28.79
CA SER A 181 -42.16 -25.55 29.37
C SER A 181 -42.68 -26.93 28.99
N GLU A 182 -43.52 -27.54 29.85
CA GLU A 182 -44.20 -28.80 29.53
C GLU A 182 -44.96 -28.71 28.20
N GLY A 183 -44.71 -29.68 27.30
CA GLY A 183 -45.28 -29.73 25.95
C GLY A 183 -44.45 -29.07 24.83
N ALA A 184 -43.31 -28.44 25.14
CA ALA A 184 -42.38 -27.92 24.14
C ALA A 184 -41.51 -29.03 23.49
N THR A 185 -40.99 -28.78 22.30
CA THR A 185 -40.03 -29.68 21.63
C THR A 185 -38.78 -29.88 22.49
N ASP A 186 -38.39 -31.13 22.75
CA ASP A 186 -37.16 -31.43 23.49
C ASP A 186 -35.93 -31.03 22.68
N LEU A 187 -35.32 -29.92 23.07
CA LEU A 187 -34.08 -29.37 22.52
C LEU A 187 -32.97 -29.34 23.58
N SER A 188 -33.09 -30.14 24.64
CA SER A 188 -32.10 -30.22 25.72
C SER A 188 -30.71 -30.62 25.23
N ALA A 189 -30.62 -31.31 24.09
CA ALA A 189 -29.37 -31.66 23.43
C ALA A 189 -28.60 -30.43 22.91
N LEU A 190 -29.28 -29.33 22.55
CA LEU A 190 -28.63 -28.10 22.10
C LEU A 190 -27.75 -27.49 23.19
N ALA A 191 -28.18 -27.55 24.45
CA ALA A 191 -27.43 -27.06 25.61
C ALA A 191 -26.12 -27.84 25.86
N LYS A 192 -26.00 -29.06 25.31
CA LYS A 192 -24.80 -29.90 25.42
C LYS A 192 -23.81 -29.64 24.28
N ILE A 193 -24.19 -28.86 23.26
CA ILE A 193 -23.32 -28.57 22.13
C ILE A 193 -22.24 -27.58 22.57
N PRO A 194 -20.95 -27.84 22.28
CA PRO A 194 -19.88 -26.91 22.56
C PRO A 194 -20.13 -25.55 21.88
N VAL A 195 -19.80 -24.47 22.59
CA VAL A 195 -19.80 -23.11 22.02
C VAL A 195 -18.87 -23.06 20.79
N GLU A 196 -19.20 -22.21 19.81
CA GLU A 196 -18.54 -22.09 18.51
C GLU A 196 -18.68 -23.31 17.58
N SER A 197 -19.56 -24.26 17.90
CA SER A 197 -19.96 -25.33 16.98
C SER A 197 -20.83 -24.75 15.86
N THR A 198 -20.70 -25.32 14.66
CA THR A 198 -21.54 -24.94 13.51
C THR A 198 -22.84 -25.73 13.56
N VAL A 199 -23.97 -25.04 13.49
CA VAL A 199 -25.31 -25.63 13.56
C VAL A 199 -26.20 -25.11 12.44
N LEU A 200 -27.18 -25.92 12.04
CA LEU A 200 -28.35 -25.51 11.28
C LEU A 200 -29.54 -25.46 12.22
N ILE A 201 -30.31 -24.39 12.13
CA ILE A 201 -31.52 -24.15 12.92
C ILE A 201 -32.70 -24.02 11.97
N GLU A 202 -33.75 -24.80 12.21
CA GLU A 202 -35.08 -24.60 11.63
C GLU A 202 -35.97 -24.03 12.74
N GLY A 203 -36.68 -22.95 12.45
CA GLY A 203 -37.48 -22.26 13.47
C GLY A 203 -38.46 -21.25 12.89
N THR A 204 -39.16 -20.56 13.79
CA THR A 204 -40.17 -19.54 13.45
C THR A 204 -39.77 -18.19 14.02
N VAL A 205 -39.89 -17.13 13.22
CA VAL A 205 -39.57 -15.76 13.64
C VAL A 205 -40.66 -15.23 14.59
N LEU A 206 -40.24 -14.70 15.73
CA LEU A 206 -41.11 -14.06 16.72
C LEU A 206 -40.70 -12.61 16.95
N LEU A 207 -41.68 -11.75 17.22
CA LEU A 207 -41.41 -10.39 17.68
C LEU A 207 -40.98 -10.41 19.15
N ARG A 208 -39.95 -9.63 19.48
CA ARG A 208 -39.60 -9.35 20.86
C ARG A 208 -40.67 -8.49 21.54
N PRO A 209 -40.91 -8.72 22.84
CA PRO A 209 -41.63 -7.77 23.68
C PRO A 209 -41.04 -6.36 23.54
N PRO A 210 -41.86 -5.29 23.57
CA PRO A 210 -41.37 -3.92 23.34
C PRO A 210 -40.19 -3.50 24.23
N ASN A 211 -40.17 -3.95 25.48
CA ASN A 211 -39.11 -3.68 26.45
C ASN A 211 -37.81 -4.49 26.24
N ALA A 212 -37.82 -5.52 25.39
CA ALA A 212 -36.68 -6.39 25.09
C ALA A 212 -36.07 -6.15 23.71
N ARG A 213 -36.64 -5.20 22.93
CA ARG A 213 -36.12 -4.80 21.63
C ARG A 213 -34.76 -4.12 21.76
N ARG A 214 -33.90 -4.35 20.79
CA ARG A 214 -32.52 -3.84 20.75
C ARG A 214 -32.27 -3.09 19.46
N PRO A 215 -31.28 -2.20 19.40
CA PRO A 215 -30.86 -1.61 18.13
C PRO A 215 -30.34 -2.68 17.16
N GLY A 216 -30.60 -2.49 15.87
CA GLY A 216 -30.10 -3.32 14.77
C GLY A 216 -31.19 -4.13 14.06
N PRO A 217 -30.88 -4.73 12.88
CA PRO A 217 -31.89 -5.37 12.02
C PRO A 217 -32.64 -6.52 12.72
N THR A 218 -31.90 -7.36 13.45
CA THR A 218 -32.43 -8.51 14.20
C THR A 218 -32.78 -8.15 15.65
N GLY A 219 -32.83 -6.85 15.94
CA GLY A 219 -33.04 -6.27 17.26
C GLY A 219 -34.48 -6.41 17.75
N ASP A 220 -35.43 -6.52 16.83
CA ASP A 220 -36.86 -6.60 17.13
C ASP A 220 -37.41 -8.02 17.12
N ILE A 221 -36.60 -9.01 16.75
CA ILE A 221 -37.03 -10.39 16.55
C ILE A 221 -36.19 -11.41 17.30
N ASP A 222 -36.76 -12.58 17.50
CA ASP A 222 -36.10 -13.80 17.96
C ASP A 222 -36.56 -14.99 17.11
N ILE A 223 -35.79 -16.10 17.12
CA ILE A 223 -36.18 -17.34 16.44
C ILE A 223 -36.56 -18.38 17.48
N GLN A 224 -37.83 -18.78 17.51
CA GLN A 224 -38.24 -19.98 18.23
C GLN A 224 -37.68 -21.19 17.50
N VAL A 225 -36.80 -21.93 18.16
CA VAL A 225 -36.18 -23.13 17.57
C VAL A 225 -37.19 -24.26 17.55
N ASP A 226 -37.41 -24.84 16.38
CA ASP A 226 -38.23 -26.03 16.20
C ASP A 226 -37.34 -27.28 16.13
N LYS A 227 -36.20 -27.17 15.43
CA LYS A 227 -35.26 -28.27 15.18
C LYS A 227 -33.86 -27.72 14.95
N PHE A 228 -32.85 -28.50 15.32
CA PHE A 228 -31.47 -28.21 14.95
C PHE A 228 -30.76 -29.42 14.36
N ILE A 229 -29.70 -29.17 13.60
CA ILE A 229 -28.73 -30.17 13.14
C ILE A 229 -27.34 -29.67 13.52
N LEU A 230 -26.57 -30.50 14.22
CA LEU A 230 -25.16 -30.22 14.51
C LEU A 230 -24.33 -30.46 13.25
N LEU A 231 -23.97 -29.39 12.55
CA LEU A 231 -23.18 -29.50 11.31
C LEU A 231 -21.74 -29.91 11.61
N ASN A 232 -21.11 -29.24 12.58
CA ASN A 232 -19.74 -29.59 12.99
C ASN A 232 -19.49 -29.15 14.45
N PRO A 233 -19.14 -30.08 15.36
CA PRO A 233 -18.78 -29.74 16.74
C PRO A 233 -17.48 -28.94 16.81
N ALA A 234 -17.44 -27.93 17.67
CA ALA A 234 -16.19 -27.29 18.07
C ALA A 234 -15.43 -28.18 19.07
N GLY A 235 -14.13 -28.33 18.85
CA GLY A 235 -13.21 -28.96 19.81
C GLY A 235 -12.79 -28.00 20.92
N ASN A 236 -11.70 -28.34 21.63
CA ASN A 236 -11.11 -27.44 22.60
C ASN A 236 -10.48 -26.23 21.88
N LEU A 237 -11.12 -25.06 21.99
CA LEU A 237 -10.66 -23.85 21.32
C LEU A 237 -9.59 -23.13 22.14
N PRO A 238 -8.53 -22.61 21.50
CA PRO A 238 -7.47 -21.87 22.19
C PRO A 238 -7.96 -20.56 22.79
N PHE A 239 -9.03 -19.98 22.21
CA PHE A 239 -9.78 -18.85 22.76
C PHE A 239 -11.16 -18.80 22.09
N VAL A 240 -12.09 -18.05 22.69
CA VAL A 240 -13.44 -17.85 22.17
C VAL A 240 -13.52 -16.49 21.48
N PRO A 241 -13.63 -16.42 20.14
CA PRO A 241 -13.57 -15.15 19.40
C PRO A 241 -14.78 -14.26 19.67
N SER A 242 -15.91 -14.82 20.13
CA SER A 242 -17.10 -14.05 20.49
C SER A 242 -17.01 -13.33 21.84
N ASN A 243 -15.96 -13.54 22.64
CA ASN A 243 -15.80 -12.91 23.95
C ASN A 243 -14.95 -11.62 23.85
N PRO A 244 -15.56 -10.42 23.88
CA PRO A 244 -14.81 -9.17 23.74
C PRO A 244 -13.98 -8.80 24.97
N HIS A 245 -14.31 -9.33 26.16
CA HIS A 245 -13.67 -8.96 27.42
C HIS A 245 -12.41 -9.78 27.72
N ASN A 246 -12.24 -10.93 27.07
CA ASN A 246 -11.12 -11.82 27.29
C ASN A 246 -10.50 -12.26 25.95
N LEU A 247 -10.05 -11.26 25.18
CA LEU A 247 -9.34 -11.52 23.94
C LEU A 247 -7.94 -12.04 24.24
N ALA A 248 -7.53 -13.07 23.50
CA ALA A 248 -6.17 -13.58 23.57
C ALA A 248 -5.14 -12.53 23.10
N ASN A 249 -3.90 -12.71 23.53
CA ASN A 249 -2.78 -11.90 23.05
C ASN A 249 -2.57 -12.02 21.53
N ASP A 250 -1.86 -11.06 20.95
CA ASP A 250 -1.67 -10.95 19.51
C ASP A 250 -1.03 -12.20 18.89
N ASP A 251 -0.07 -12.82 19.57
CA ASP A 251 0.62 -14.01 19.10
C ASP A 251 -0.31 -15.23 18.99
N LEU A 252 -1.17 -15.45 20.00
CA LEU A 252 -2.14 -16.55 19.97
C LEU A 252 -3.21 -16.27 18.91
N ARG A 253 -3.64 -15.02 18.76
CA ARG A 253 -4.58 -14.62 17.69
C ARG A 253 -3.98 -14.82 16.30
N ALA A 254 -2.70 -14.52 16.11
CA ALA A 254 -2.00 -14.76 14.85
C ALA A 254 -1.86 -16.26 14.54
N ARG A 255 -1.53 -17.11 15.54
CA ARG A 255 -1.48 -18.58 15.38
C ARG A 255 -2.82 -19.19 14.96
N TYR A 256 -3.92 -18.63 15.44
CA TYR A 256 -5.27 -19.11 15.18
C TYR A 256 -6.09 -18.05 14.44
N ARG A 257 -5.49 -17.40 13.43
CA ARG A 257 -6.07 -16.26 12.73
C ARG A 257 -7.44 -16.58 12.11
N TYR A 258 -7.67 -17.82 11.67
CA TYR A 258 -8.98 -18.25 11.17
C TYR A 258 -10.10 -18.21 12.23
N LEU A 259 -9.78 -18.34 13.53
CA LEU A 259 -10.72 -18.10 14.62
C LEU A 259 -10.85 -16.60 14.92
N ASP A 260 -9.74 -15.85 14.95
CA ASP A 260 -9.77 -14.40 15.18
C ASP A 260 -10.61 -13.67 14.12
N LEU A 261 -10.52 -14.09 12.85
CA LEU A 261 -11.33 -13.58 11.73
C LEU A 261 -12.85 -13.76 11.90
N ARG A 262 -13.32 -14.61 12.84
CA ARG A 262 -14.74 -14.69 13.18
C ARG A 262 -15.23 -13.45 13.92
N ARG A 263 -14.35 -12.62 14.49
CA ARG A 263 -14.75 -11.37 15.13
C ARG A 263 -15.31 -10.39 14.12
N THR A 264 -16.42 -9.77 14.49
CA THR A 264 -17.18 -8.86 13.64
C THR A 264 -16.30 -7.72 13.10
N ALA A 265 -15.47 -7.12 13.96
CA ALA A 265 -14.53 -6.06 13.57
C ALA A 265 -13.61 -6.48 12.40
N LEU A 266 -12.98 -7.66 12.46
CA LEU A 266 -12.06 -8.11 11.41
C LEU A 266 -12.80 -8.57 10.15
N SER A 267 -13.93 -9.27 10.31
CA SER A 267 -14.74 -9.66 9.15
C SER A 267 -15.29 -8.45 8.40
N ASP A 268 -15.68 -7.39 9.12
CA ASP A 268 -16.19 -6.16 8.51
C ASP A 268 -15.08 -5.37 7.83
N ASN A 269 -13.88 -5.35 8.40
CA ASN A 269 -12.70 -4.79 7.74
C ASN A 269 -12.42 -5.46 6.39
N LEU A 270 -12.52 -6.79 6.30
CA LEU A 270 -12.32 -7.52 5.03
C LEU A 270 -13.42 -7.21 4.01
N LYS A 271 -14.68 -7.11 4.44
CA LYS A 271 -15.79 -6.70 3.55
C LYS A 271 -15.59 -5.27 3.05
N LYS A 272 -15.22 -4.35 3.95
CA LYS A 272 -14.92 -2.95 3.63
C LYS A 272 -13.77 -2.87 2.63
N ARG A 273 -12.70 -3.63 2.85
CA ARG A 273 -11.58 -3.75 1.90
C ARG A 273 -12.02 -4.21 0.52
N SER A 274 -12.85 -5.24 0.44
CA SER A 274 -13.41 -5.72 -0.84
C SER A 274 -14.21 -4.63 -1.55
N LYS A 275 -15.10 -3.94 -0.83
CA LYS A 275 -15.92 -2.83 -1.36
C LYS A 275 -15.04 -1.67 -1.86
N VAL A 276 -14.03 -1.25 -1.10
CA VAL A 276 -13.12 -0.17 -1.49
C VAL A 276 -12.31 -0.56 -2.73
N ALA A 277 -11.80 -1.79 -2.81
CA ALA A 277 -11.08 -2.28 -3.98
C ALA A 277 -11.98 -2.27 -5.23
N GLN A 278 -13.25 -2.67 -5.10
CA GLN A 278 -14.22 -2.60 -6.19
C GLN A 278 -14.47 -1.15 -6.64
N ILE A 279 -14.68 -0.22 -5.69
CA ILE A 279 -14.87 1.21 -5.99
C ILE A 279 -13.66 1.76 -6.74
N ALA A 280 -12.44 1.44 -6.29
CA ALA A 280 -11.22 1.90 -6.94
C ALA A 280 -11.12 1.41 -8.38
N ARG A 281 -11.37 0.13 -8.63
CA ARG A 281 -11.42 -0.44 -10.00
C ARG A 281 -12.44 0.29 -10.88
N ASN A 282 -13.65 0.49 -10.37
CA ASN A 282 -14.71 1.15 -11.14
C ASN A 282 -14.32 2.60 -11.49
N VAL A 283 -13.82 3.38 -10.52
CA VAL A 283 -13.40 4.77 -10.78
C VAL A 283 -12.28 4.83 -11.82
N LEU A 284 -11.27 3.97 -11.71
CA LEU A 284 -10.15 3.96 -12.64
C LEU A 284 -10.57 3.51 -14.04
N HIS A 285 -11.41 2.47 -14.13
CA HIS A 285 -11.98 2.02 -15.38
C HIS A 285 -12.83 3.12 -16.05
N ASP A 286 -13.68 3.81 -15.29
CA ASP A 286 -14.51 4.92 -15.78
C ASP A 286 -13.66 6.13 -16.25
N GLN A 287 -12.43 6.26 -15.73
CA GLN A 287 -11.42 7.25 -16.14
C GLN A 287 -10.54 6.77 -17.30
N GLY A 288 -10.89 5.64 -17.94
CA GLY A 288 -10.21 5.10 -19.12
C GLY A 288 -8.94 4.31 -18.82
N PHE A 289 -8.70 3.91 -17.57
CA PHE A 289 -7.56 3.07 -17.22
C PHE A 289 -7.80 1.59 -17.54
N LEU A 290 -6.73 0.91 -17.94
CA LEU A 290 -6.69 -0.53 -18.15
C LEU A 290 -6.02 -1.23 -16.97
N GLU A 291 -6.72 -2.24 -16.38
CA GLU A 291 -6.11 -3.12 -15.37
C GLU A 291 -5.19 -4.10 -16.09
N VAL A 292 -3.88 -4.00 -15.88
CA VAL A 292 -2.90 -4.88 -16.53
C VAL A 292 -2.02 -5.54 -15.47
N GLU A 293 -1.99 -6.86 -15.47
CA GLU A 293 -1.12 -7.62 -14.59
C GLU A 293 0.34 -7.55 -15.07
N THR A 294 1.25 -7.32 -14.13
CA THR A 294 2.69 -7.27 -14.42
C THR A 294 3.42 -8.47 -13.81
N PRO A 295 4.53 -8.95 -14.40
CA PRO A 295 5.30 -10.05 -13.83
C PRO A 295 5.67 -9.80 -12.35
N VAL A 296 5.63 -10.86 -11.53
CA VAL A 296 6.04 -10.83 -10.11
C VAL A 296 7.48 -11.34 -9.89
N LEU A 297 8.01 -12.09 -10.86
CA LEU A 297 9.39 -12.57 -10.90
C LEU A 297 10.17 -11.76 -11.95
N LEU A 298 10.99 -10.79 -11.54
CA LEU A 298 11.88 -10.06 -12.45
C LEU A 298 13.34 -10.25 -12.06
N ARG A 299 14.23 -9.63 -12.83
CA ARG A 299 15.64 -9.51 -12.49
C ARG A 299 15.80 -8.54 -11.31
N SER A 300 16.71 -8.87 -10.40
CA SER A 300 17.11 -7.99 -9.29
C SER A 300 17.60 -6.64 -9.80
N SER A 301 17.18 -5.56 -9.13
CA SER A 301 17.57 -4.20 -9.47
C SER A 301 17.81 -3.36 -8.21
N PRO A 302 18.84 -2.48 -8.18
CA PRO A 302 19.11 -1.63 -7.03
C PRO A 302 18.13 -0.45 -6.96
N GLU A 303 16.87 -0.70 -6.57
CA GLU A 303 15.79 0.30 -6.54
C GLU A 303 15.54 0.94 -5.16
N GLY A 304 16.27 0.53 -4.11
CA GLY A 304 16.32 1.27 -2.84
C GLY A 304 16.09 0.45 -1.57
N ALA A 305 15.22 -0.57 -1.61
CA ALA A 305 15.08 -1.54 -0.52
C ALA A 305 15.79 -2.87 -0.82
N ARG A 306 15.90 -3.75 0.18
CA ARG A 306 16.35 -5.13 -0.04
C ARG A 306 15.24 -5.96 -0.67
N GLU A 307 15.58 -6.77 -1.66
CA GLU A 307 14.64 -7.61 -2.40
C GLU A 307 14.57 -9.03 -1.82
N PHE A 308 13.40 -9.66 -1.92
CA PHE A 308 13.29 -11.11 -1.73
C PHE A 308 13.74 -11.83 -3.00
N LEU A 309 14.62 -12.81 -2.85
CA LEU A 309 15.13 -13.62 -3.96
C LEU A 309 14.38 -14.95 -4.09
N VAL A 310 14.11 -15.36 -5.32
CA VAL A 310 13.47 -16.63 -5.67
C VAL A 310 14.44 -17.45 -6.52
N PRO A 311 15.01 -18.56 -5.99
CA PRO A 311 15.98 -19.34 -6.73
C PRO A 311 15.32 -20.12 -7.88
N THR A 312 16.02 -20.23 -9.00
CA THR A 312 15.59 -21.05 -10.13
C THR A 312 16.27 -22.42 -10.05
N ARG A 313 15.51 -23.49 -10.32
CA ARG A 313 16.07 -24.85 -10.36
C ARG A 313 17.17 -24.91 -11.41
N ILE A 314 18.26 -25.63 -11.12
CA ILE A 314 19.26 -25.95 -12.12
C ILE A 314 18.54 -26.76 -13.21
N SER A 315 18.33 -26.13 -14.37
CA SER A 315 17.80 -26.81 -15.53
C SER A 315 18.96 -27.45 -16.28
N LYS A 316 18.76 -28.63 -16.86
CA LYS A 316 19.66 -29.15 -17.91
C LYS A 316 19.49 -28.40 -19.24
N ALA A 317 18.64 -27.36 -19.29
CA ALA A 317 18.38 -26.61 -20.50
C ALA A 317 19.53 -25.64 -20.73
N THR A 318 20.21 -25.89 -21.84
CA THR A 318 21.11 -25.01 -22.56
C THR A 318 20.51 -23.61 -22.64
N THR A 319 21.28 -22.60 -22.23
CA THR A 319 21.01 -21.22 -22.61
C THR A 319 21.02 -21.12 -24.15
N THR A 320 20.42 -20.08 -24.71
CA THR A 320 20.48 -19.77 -26.15
C THR A 320 21.91 -19.64 -26.68
N ASP A 321 22.90 -19.54 -25.79
CA ASP A 321 24.34 -19.46 -26.08
C ASP A 321 25.12 -20.75 -25.71
N GLY A 322 24.44 -21.86 -25.41
CA GLY A 322 25.09 -23.18 -25.27
C GLY A 322 25.80 -23.44 -23.93
N GLU A 323 25.85 -22.46 -23.01
CA GLU A 323 26.57 -22.59 -21.74
C GLU A 323 25.61 -22.88 -20.58
N THR A 324 25.91 -23.93 -19.80
CA THR A 324 25.32 -24.11 -18.47
C THR A 324 25.87 -23.03 -17.55
N PRO A 325 25.04 -22.21 -16.89
CA PRO A 325 25.55 -21.17 -16.01
C PRO A 325 26.33 -21.81 -14.85
N ASP A 326 27.60 -21.40 -14.69
CA ASP A 326 28.50 -21.81 -13.59
C ASP A 326 28.01 -21.35 -12.20
N LYS A 327 26.95 -20.53 -12.15
CA LYS A 327 26.42 -19.91 -10.92
C LYS A 327 24.90 -20.09 -10.80
N PRO A 328 24.35 -20.24 -9.58
CA PRO A 328 22.91 -20.26 -9.36
C PRO A 328 22.23 -18.98 -9.85
N THR A 329 21.04 -19.12 -10.43
CA THR A 329 20.24 -18.00 -10.96
C THR A 329 19.01 -17.75 -10.09
N PHE A 330 18.63 -16.48 -9.97
CA PHE A 330 17.55 -16.02 -9.10
C PHE A 330 16.66 -15.01 -9.83
N TYR A 331 15.37 -15.05 -9.54
CA TYR A 331 14.49 -13.90 -9.68
C TYR A 331 14.52 -13.07 -8.41
N ALA A 332 14.07 -11.83 -8.50
CA ALA A 332 13.70 -10.98 -7.38
C ALA A 332 12.18 -10.73 -7.42
N LEU A 333 11.56 -10.67 -6.24
CA LEU A 333 10.20 -10.19 -6.10
C LEU A 333 10.16 -8.67 -6.15
N GLN A 334 9.21 -8.12 -6.90
CA GLN A 334 9.16 -6.68 -7.19
C GLN A 334 8.85 -5.85 -5.95
N GLN A 335 9.61 -4.77 -5.75
CA GLN A 335 9.29 -3.76 -4.75
C GLN A 335 8.05 -2.93 -5.13
N SER A 336 7.83 -2.79 -6.44
CA SER A 336 6.64 -2.24 -7.07
C SER A 336 6.67 -2.56 -8.58
N PRO A 337 5.55 -2.41 -9.32
CA PRO A 337 5.51 -2.54 -10.78
C PRO A 337 6.23 -1.42 -11.58
N GLN A 338 7.24 -0.75 -11.01
CA GLN A 338 7.80 0.50 -11.53
C GLN A 338 8.43 0.41 -12.92
N GLN A 339 9.23 -0.63 -13.21
CA GLN A 339 9.78 -0.81 -14.56
C GLN A 339 8.72 -1.29 -15.55
N PRO A 340 7.92 -2.35 -15.27
CA PRO A 340 6.89 -2.81 -16.20
C PRO A 340 5.86 -1.75 -16.59
N LYS A 341 5.40 -0.91 -15.65
CA LYS A 341 4.41 0.12 -15.96
C LYS A 341 4.96 1.19 -16.90
N GLN A 342 6.22 1.60 -16.71
CA GLN A 342 6.88 2.52 -17.64
C GLN A 342 7.02 1.89 -19.04
N LEU A 343 7.39 0.61 -19.12
CA LEU A 343 7.48 -0.10 -20.41
C LEU A 343 6.11 -0.21 -21.10
N LEU A 344 5.03 -0.43 -20.35
CA LEU A 344 3.66 -0.44 -20.89
C LEU A 344 3.32 0.92 -21.52
N ILE A 345 3.64 2.02 -20.83
CA ILE A 345 3.46 3.37 -21.38
C ILE A 345 4.35 3.58 -22.62
N CYS A 346 5.63 3.20 -22.56
CA CYS A 346 6.57 3.32 -23.68
C CYS A 346 6.14 2.50 -24.90
N SER A 347 5.43 1.38 -24.71
CA SER A 347 4.94 0.54 -25.80
C SER A 347 3.87 1.21 -26.66
N GLY A 348 3.21 2.25 -26.15
CA GLY A 348 2.04 2.87 -26.77
C GLY A 348 0.79 1.98 -26.78
N GLY A 349 0.86 0.75 -26.26
CA GLY A 349 -0.28 -0.17 -26.15
C GLY A 349 -1.24 0.17 -25.00
N VAL A 350 -0.78 0.97 -24.03
CA VAL A 350 -1.57 1.39 -22.86
C VAL A 350 -1.29 2.86 -22.58
N ASP A 351 -2.31 3.71 -22.69
CA ASP A 351 -2.22 5.14 -22.34
C ASP A 351 -2.35 5.37 -20.83
N ARG A 352 -3.25 4.60 -20.19
CA ARG A 352 -3.56 4.70 -18.76
C ARG A 352 -3.57 3.31 -18.15
N TYR A 353 -2.59 3.06 -17.30
CA TYR A 353 -2.35 1.79 -16.65
C TYR A 353 -2.76 1.85 -15.18
N PHE A 354 -3.43 0.81 -14.68
CA PHE A 354 -3.48 0.58 -13.24
C PHE A 354 -3.37 -0.90 -12.88
N GLN A 355 -3.02 -1.18 -11.63
CA GLN A 355 -3.06 -2.52 -11.05
C GLN A 355 -3.23 -2.46 -9.54
N VAL A 356 -4.07 -3.33 -8.98
CA VAL A 356 -4.06 -3.61 -7.53
C VAL A 356 -2.98 -4.66 -7.25
N ALA A 357 -1.72 -4.20 -7.19
CA ALA A 357 -0.54 -5.05 -7.20
C ALA A 357 -0.11 -5.51 -5.80
N LYS A 358 0.45 -6.71 -5.71
CA LYS A 358 1.25 -7.15 -4.54
C LYS A 358 2.70 -6.69 -4.71
N CYS A 359 3.26 -6.15 -3.64
CA CYS A 359 4.60 -5.56 -3.60
C CYS A 359 5.37 -6.16 -2.42
N PHE A 360 6.68 -6.33 -2.59
CA PHE A 360 7.52 -7.08 -1.66
C PHE A 360 8.76 -6.28 -1.25
N ARG A 361 9.01 -6.14 0.04
CA ARG A 361 10.20 -5.45 0.57
C ARG A 361 10.75 -6.22 1.77
N ASP A 362 12.02 -6.62 1.70
CA ASP A 362 12.71 -7.30 2.80
C ASP A 362 13.25 -6.27 3.80
N GLU A 363 12.32 -5.64 4.52
CA GLU A 363 12.59 -4.66 5.57
C GLU A 363 12.02 -5.13 6.92
N ASP A 364 12.56 -4.58 8.02
CA ASP A 364 12.04 -4.84 9.35
C ASP A 364 10.55 -4.47 9.48
N GLY A 365 9.77 -5.41 10.04
CA GLY A 365 8.34 -5.23 10.22
C GLY A 365 7.99 -4.19 11.28
N ARG A 366 7.10 -3.25 10.91
CA ARG A 366 6.53 -2.23 11.81
C ARG A 366 5.00 -2.38 11.87
N LYS A 367 4.33 -1.56 12.69
CA LYS A 367 2.85 -1.59 12.78
C LYS A 367 2.16 -1.24 11.46
N ASP A 368 2.83 -0.44 10.64
CA ASP A 368 2.44 0.09 9.34
C ASP A 368 3.20 -0.56 8.16
N ARG A 369 3.99 -1.61 8.41
CA ARG A 369 4.81 -2.29 7.40
C ARG A 369 4.63 -3.80 7.44
N GLN A 370 4.54 -4.39 6.26
CA GLN A 370 4.51 -5.84 6.04
C GLN A 370 5.48 -6.16 4.91
N PRO A 371 6.14 -7.34 4.96
CA PRO A 371 7.08 -7.74 3.92
C PRO A 371 6.40 -7.92 2.56
N GLU A 372 5.11 -8.27 2.56
CA GLU A 372 4.21 -8.24 1.41
C GLU A 372 3.05 -7.28 1.68
N PHE A 373 2.80 -6.34 0.77
CA PHE A 373 1.73 -5.35 0.91
C PHE A 373 1.06 -5.09 -0.43
N THR A 374 -0.06 -4.38 -0.43
CA THR A 374 -0.85 -4.10 -1.62
C THR A 374 -0.81 -2.61 -1.96
N GLN A 375 -0.58 -2.31 -3.23
CA GLN A 375 -0.68 -0.97 -3.80
C GLN A 375 -1.80 -0.89 -4.82
N ILE A 376 -2.42 0.28 -4.95
CA ILE A 376 -3.14 0.66 -6.17
C ILE A 376 -2.13 1.47 -6.97
N ASP A 377 -1.49 0.82 -7.92
CA ASP A 377 -0.43 1.38 -8.74
C ASP A 377 -1.04 1.91 -10.05
N MET A 378 -0.60 3.09 -10.47
CA MET A 378 -1.17 3.82 -11.61
C MET A 378 -0.05 4.51 -12.41
N GLU A 379 -0.21 4.56 -13.73
CA GLU A 379 0.69 5.30 -14.64
C GLU A 379 -0.12 5.83 -15.83
N MET A 380 0.25 7.02 -16.32
CA MET A 380 -0.41 7.70 -17.42
C MET A 380 0.63 8.21 -18.42
N ALA A 381 0.36 8.03 -19.71
CA ALA A 381 1.07 8.68 -20.80
C ALA A 381 0.60 10.14 -20.97
N PHE A 382 1.41 10.91 -21.69
CA PHE A 382 1.20 12.33 -22.00
C PHE A 382 0.93 13.21 -20.78
N VAL A 383 1.56 12.89 -19.65
CA VAL A 383 1.50 13.70 -18.42
C VAL A 383 2.40 14.93 -18.59
N SER A 384 1.82 16.11 -18.40
CA SER A 384 2.54 17.37 -18.51
C SER A 384 3.61 17.52 -17.42
N TRP A 385 4.75 18.13 -17.78
CA TRP A 385 5.82 18.53 -16.86
C TRP A 385 5.55 19.88 -16.14
N GLY A 386 4.28 20.30 -16.16
CA GLY A 386 3.81 21.54 -15.54
C GLY A 386 3.68 22.69 -16.54
N THR A 387 3.21 23.83 -16.07
CA THR A 387 3.06 25.04 -16.89
C THR A 387 4.33 25.89 -16.87
N SER A 388 4.69 26.47 -18.01
CA SER A 388 5.76 27.49 -18.10
C SER A 388 5.32 28.83 -17.52
N GLU A 389 4.02 29.13 -17.60
CA GLU A 389 3.41 30.30 -17.00
C GLU A 389 2.98 29.96 -15.57
N ALA A 390 3.40 30.79 -14.60
CA ALA A 390 2.78 30.79 -13.28
C ALA A 390 1.30 31.08 -13.51
N SER A 391 0.43 30.08 -13.31
CA SER A 391 -1.02 30.28 -13.33
C SER A 391 -1.38 31.21 -12.17
N ALA A 392 -1.25 32.51 -12.42
CA ALA A 392 -1.86 33.58 -11.66
C ALA A 392 -3.33 33.71 -12.13
N SER A 393 -4.07 32.60 -12.10
CA SER A 393 -5.53 32.68 -12.06
C SER A 393 -5.93 32.75 -10.59
N ALA A 394 -6.76 33.74 -10.28
CA ALA A 394 -7.02 34.25 -8.94
C ALA A 394 -7.92 33.34 -8.06
N ASP A 395 -7.79 32.01 -8.18
CA ASP A 395 -8.44 31.04 -7.29
C ASP A 395 -7.46 29.91 -6.89
N SER A 396 -6.64 30.18 -5.88
CA SER A 396 -6.15 29.25 -4.85
C SER A 396 -5.31 27.99 -5.19
N ASP A 397 -5.08 27.58 -6.44
CA ASP A 397 -4.33 26.34 -6.72
C ASP A 397 -2.80 26.57 -6.78
N ILE A 398 -2.09 26.09 -5.75
CA ILE A 398 -0.63 26.24 -5.56
C ILE A 398 0.17 25.14 -6.31
N TRP A 399 -0.49 24.25 -7.06
CA TRP A 399 0.19 23.16 -7.77
C TRP A 399 1.09 23.69 -8.90
N ARG A 400 2.41 23.68 -8.66
CA ARG A 400 3.44 24.29 -9.53
C ARG A 400 4.31 23.28 -10.27
N ILE A 401 4.03 21.99 -10.11
CA ILE A 401 4.80 20.89 -10.69
C ILE A 401 3.97 20.18 -11.77
N GLY A 402 4.58 19.28 -12.55
CA GLY A 402 3.84 18.41 -13.46
C GLY A 402 2.95 17.38 -12.75
N GLY A 403 2.23 16.56 -13.52
CA GLY A 403 1.36 15.52 -12.94
C GLY A 403 0.01 16.00 -12.41
N ALA A 404 -0.48 17.16 -12.85
CA ALA A 404 -1.81 17.65 -12.49
C ALA A 404 -2.92 16.66 -12.91
N GLU A 405 -2.73 15.98 -14.03
CA GLU A 405 -3.62 14.92 -14.52
C GLU A 405 -3.66 13.73 -13.56
N VAL A 406 -2.51 13.35 -12.99
CA VAL A 406 -2.42 12.28 -11.98
C VAL A 406 -3.12 12.71 -10.70
N ARG A 407 -2.89 13.95 -10.24
CA ARG A 407 -3.58 14.53 -9.08
C ARG A 407 -5.10 14.48 -9.27
N ASP A 408 -5.62 14.90 -10.42
CA ASP A 408 -7.06 14.93 -10.69
C ASP A 408 -7.72 13.55 -10.55
N VAL A 409 -7.07 12.51 -11.09
CA VAL A 409 -7.57 11.14 -10.97
C VAL A 409 -7.52 10.68 -9.51
N VAL A 410 -6.41 10.93 -8.81
CA VAL A 410 -6.23 10.51 -7.41
C VAL A 410 -7.21 11.22 -6.48
N GLU A 411 -7.39 12.53 -6.61
CA GLU A 411 -8.38 13.25 -5.81
C GLU A 411 -9.81 12.73 -6.10
N THR A 412 -10.13 12.46 -7.37
CA THR A 412 -11.44 11.87 -7.74
C THR A 412 -11.66 10.49 -7.10
N LEU A 413 -10.63 9.64 -7.14
CA LEU A 413 -10.65 8.33 -6.50
C LEU A 413 -10.87 8.44 -4.98
N ILE A 414 -10.09 9.28 -4.30
CA ILE A 414 -10.17 9.46 -2.84
C ILE A 414 -11.54 10.05 -2.43
N ARG A 415 -12.02 11.10 -3.11
CA ARG A 415 -13.35 11.67 -2.85
C ARG A 415 -14.45 10.63 -3.00
N THR A 416 -14.42 9.85 -4.08
CA THR A 416 -15.43 8.80 -4.33
C THR A 416 -15.39 7.70 -3.27
N ILE A 417 -14.20 7.29 -2.82
CA ILE A 417 -14.06 6.31 -1.74
C ILE A 417 -14.68 6.86 -0.46
N TRP A 418 -14.30 8.05 -0.02
CA TRP A 418 -14.82 8.64 1.22
C TRP A 418 -16.33 8.88 1.18
N GLU A 419 -16.86 9.37 0.06
CA GLU A 419 -18.29 9.58 -0.11
C GLU A 419 -19.07 8.25 -0.03
N LYS A 420 -18.66 7.23 -0.79
CA LYS A 420 -19.39 5.94 -0.87
C LYS A 420 -19.20 5.02 0.33
N VAL A 421 -18.15 5.23 1.11
CA VAL A 421 -17.74 4.32 2.20
C VAL A 421 -17.94 4.95 3.58
N GLU A 422 -17.59 6.23 3.76
CA GLU A 422 -17.76 6.95 5.03
C GLU A 422 -18.96 7.91 5.02
N GLY A 423 -19.55 8.20 3.86
CA GLY A 423 -20.59 9.23 3.76
C GLY A 423 -20.06 10.65 3.98
N VAL A 424 -18.75 10.85 3.81
CA VAL A 424 -18.07 12.13 4.04
C VAL A 424 -17.79 12.81 2.70
N ALA A 425 -18.31 14.02 2.52
CA ALA A 425 -18.00 14.86 1.37
C ALA A 425 -16.67 15.58 1.59
N LEU A 426 -15.66 15.21 0.81
CA LEU A 426 -14.34 15.84 0.82
C LEU A 426 -14.30 17.11 -0.04
N PRO A 427 -13.40 18.07 0.23
CA PRO A 427 -13.25 19.26 -0.59
C PRO A 427 -12.85 18.90 -2.02
N LYS A 428 -13.20 19.77 -2.99
CA LYS A 428 -12.90 19.55 -4.41
C LYS A 428 -11.40 19.41 -4.66
N ARG A 429 -10.59 20.22 -3.99
CA ARG A 429 -9.12 20.21 -4.04
C ARG A 429 -8.56 19.98 -2.65
N PHE A 430 -7.48 19.20 -2.57
CA PHE A 430 -6.71 19.07 -1.34
C PHE A 430 -5.69 20.20 -1.24
N GLN A 431 -5.31 20.53 0.00
CA GLN A 431 -4.26 21.50 0.26
C GLN A 431 -2.95 21.01 -0.38
N VAL A 432 -2.11 21.95 -0.81
CA VAL A 432 -0.79 21.68 -1.38
C VAL A 432 0.25 22.45 -0.56
N MET A 433 1.37 21.82 -0.27
CA MET A 433 2.48 22.39 0.47
C MET A 433 3.80 21.92 -0.15
N THR A 434 4.79 22.80 -0.24
CA THR A 434 6.12 22.36 -0.71
C THR A 434 6.84 21.57 0.38
N TYR A 435 7.73 20.66 0.00
CA TYR A 435 8.58 19.94 0.93
C TYR A 435 9.32 20.90 1.88
N ASN A 436 9.90 21.97 1.33
CA ASN A 436 10.60 22.97 2.14
C ASN A 436 9.68 23.64 3.17
N GLU A 437 8.45 23.97 2.79
CA GLU A 437 7.45 24.53 3.69
C GLU A 437 7.04 23.52 4.77
N ALA A 438 6.79 22.26 4.40
CA ALA A 438 6.43 21.20 5.34
C ALA A 438 7.53 20.95 6.38
N MET A 439 8.77 20.87 5.93
CA MET A 439 9.93 20.70 6.81
C MET A 439 10.19 21.92 7.68
N THR A 440 10.01 23.14 7.17
CA THR A 440 10.27 24.37 7.93
C THR A 440 9.16 24.67 8.95
N ARG A 441 7.90 24.46 8.60
CA ARG A 441 6.75 24.79 9.48
C ARG A 441 6.36 23.66 10.42
N PHE A 442 6.58 22.40 10.03
CA PHE A 442 6.10 21.25 10.79
C PHE A 442 7.20 20.24 11.12
N GLY A 443 8.39 20.37 10.54
CA GLY A 443 9.51 19.49 10.83
C GLY A 443 9.31 18.08 10.30
N SER A 444 8.45 17.89 9.29
CA SER A 444 8.21 16.58 8.68
C SER A 444 7.73 16.71 7.25
N ASP A 445 8.14 15.77 6.41
CA ASP A 445 7.69 15.55 5.03
C ASP A 445 6.28 14.95 4.93
N LYS A 446 5.66 14.61 6.06
CA LYS A 446 4.28 14.12 6.17
C LYS A 446 3.59 14.74 7.39
N PRO A 447 3.38 16.07 7.38
CA PRO A 447 2.92 16.76 8.57
C PRO A 447 1.46 16.42 8.88
N ASP A 448 1.17 16.23 10.17
CA ASP A 448 -0.21 16.20 10.65
C ASP A 448 -0.71 17.63 10.84
N THR A 449 -1.60 18.11 9.97
CA THR A 449 -2.13 19.48 9.98
C THR A 449 -3.41 19.64 10.82
N ARG A 450 -3.80 18.62 11.59
CA ARG A 450 -5.00 18.68 12.45
C ARG A 450 -4.81 19.52 13.72
N PHE A 451 -3.59 19.93 14.03
CA PHE A 451 -3.24 20.75 15.19
C PHE A 451 -2.14 21.76 14.84
N GLY A 452 -1.96 22.78 15.68
CA GLY A 452 -0.99 23.87 15.48
C GLY A 452 0.46 23.49 15.82
N LEU A 453 1.09 24.27 16.71
CA LEU A 453 2.48 24.11 17.13
C LEU A 453 3.48 24.17 15.95
N GLU A 454 3.31 25.16 15.08
CA GLU A 454 4.24 25.38 13.97
C GLU A 454 5.64 25.79 14.48
N ILE A 455 6.65 25.35 13.76
CA ILE A 455 8.06 25.64 13.99
C ILE A 455 8.39 27.00 13.37
N ALA A 456 9.13 27.82 14.12
CA ALA A 456 9.65 29.11 13.65
C ALA A 456 11.18 29.07 13.61
N ASN A 457 11.76 29.43 12.47
CA ASN A 457 13.19 29.66 12.34
C ASN A 457 13.55 31.04 12.92
N ILE A 458 14.38 31.05 13.97
CA ILE A 458 14.77 32.25 14.70
C ILE A 458 16.21 32.69 14.42
N THR A 459 16.95 31.94 13.59
CA THR A 459 18.36 32.20 13.25
C THR A 459 18.58 33.63 12.76
N HIS A 460 17.68 34.12 11.90
CA HIS A 460 17.75 35.46 11.31
C HIS A 460 17.49 36.59 12.32
N LEU A 461 16.93 36.29 13.49
CA LEU A 461 16.67 37.23 14.57
C LEU A 461 17.83 37.34 15.56
N LEU A 462 18.84 36.45 15.45
CA LEU A 462 20.02 36.47 16.31
C LEU A 462 20.96 37.62 15.93
N PRO A 463 21.73 38.16 16.89
CA PRO A 463 22.86 39.05 16.61
C PRO A 463 23.85 38.44 15.61
N GLU A 464 24.51 39.28 14.82
CA GLU A 464 25.41 38.85 13.72
C GLU A 464 26.48 37.84 14.17
N GLU A 465 27.12 38.09 15.31
CA GLU A 465 28.15 37.20 15.85
C GLU A 465 27.61 35.81 16.19
N GLN A 466 26.36 35.71 16.63
CA GLN A 466 25.72 34.44 16.97
C GLN A 466 25.14 33.77 15.71
N ARG A 467 24.52 34.56 14.83
CA ARG A 467 23.97 34.11 13.55
C ARG A 467 25.06 33.47 12.68
N SER A 468 26.20 34.13 12.56
CA SER A 468 27.33 33.65 11.76
C SER A 468 27.87 32.30 12.23
N VAL A 469 27.77 31.95 13.53
CA VAL A 469 28.15 30.62 14.02
C VAL A 469 27.26 29.54 13.40
N PHE A 470 25.94 29.75 13.36
CA PHE A 470 25.01 28.79 12.75
C PHE A 470 25.18 28.74 11.23
N GLU A 471 25.31 29.89 10.57
CA GLU A 471 25.50 29.96 9.11
C GLU A 471 26.81 29.30 8.67
N ASN A 472 27.92 29.51 9.38
CA ASN A 472 29.21 28.88 9.10
C ASN A 472 29.19 27.36 9.32
N ASN A 473 28.33 26.88 10.23
CA ASN A 473 28.11 25.45 10.44
C ASN A 473 27.09 24.84 9.47
N GLY A 474 26.45 25.65 8.62
CA GLY A 474 25.37 25.21 7.73
C GLY A 474 24.10 24.80 8.49
N GLU A 475 23.84 25.40 9.64
CA GLU A 475 22.72 25.08 10.54
C GLU A 475 21.73 26.25 10.65
N VAL A 476 20.53 25.93 11.13
CA VAL A 476 19.53 26.89 11.57
C VAL A 476 19.06 26.54 12.98
N LEU A 477 18.80 27.57 13.78
CA LEU A 477 18.15 27.49 15.08
C LEU A 477 16.64 27.73 14.91
N GLU A 478 15.86 26.79 15.42
CA GLU A 478 14.40 26.81 15.32
C GLU A 478 13.75 26.66 16.70
N CYS A 479 12.49 27.07 16.79
CA CYS A 479 11.72 26.93 18.02
C CYS A 479 10.26 26.56 17.78
N ILE A 480 9.65 25.90 18.78
CA ILE A 480 8.20 25.80 18.94
C ILE A 480 7.84 26.59 20.19
N THR A 481 6.87 27.50 20.09
CA THR A 481 6.35 28.22 21.26
C THR A 481 5.00 27.64 21.66
N VAL A 482 4.93 27.00 22.83
CA VAL A 482 3.68 26.50 23.43
C VAL A 482 3.08 27.61 24.28
N ARG A 483 2.02 28.23 23.76
CA ARG A 483 1.48 29.46 24.35
C ARG A 483 0.41 29.17 25.38
N LYS A 484 0.59 29.69 26.59
CA LYS A 484 -0.40 29.53 27.67
C LYS A 484 -1.76 30.14 27.30
N ALA A 485 -1.77 31.26 26.57
CA ALA A 485 -2.99 32.01 26.28
C ALA A 485 -3.82 31.42 25.12
N SER A 486 -3.15 30.91 24.08
CA SER A 486 -3.82 30.43 22.85
C SER A 486 -3.83 28.91 22.70
N GLU A 487 -2.92 28.20 23.38
CA GLU A 487 -2.76 26.75 23.30
C GLU A 487 -2.67 26.10 24.70
N PRO A 488 -3.58 26.43 25.65
CA PRO A 488 -3.53 25.92 27.01
C PRO A 488 -3.55 24.38 27.09
N GLU A 489 -4.15 23.70 26.11
CA GLU A 489 -4.22 22.25 25.97
C GLU A 489 -2.84 21.57 25.85
N PHE A 490 -1.83 22.27 25.30
CA PHE A 490 -0.50 21.71 25.07
C PHE A 490 0.48 22.06 26.19
N LEU A 491 0.12 22.98 27.09
CA LEU A 491 1.01 23.44 28.16
C LEU A 491 1.26 22.33 29.21
N GLY A 492 0.22 21.59 29.59
CA GLY A 492 0.34 20.43 30.48
C GLY A 492 1.19 19.33 29.87
N ALA A 493 0.98 19.06 28.58
CA ALA A 493 1.77 18.14 27.78
C ALA A 493 3.24 18.55 27.68
N SER A 494 3.52 19.81 27.37
CA SER A 494 4.87 20.38 27.27
C SER A 494 5.67 20.17 28.56
N ARG A 495 5.06 20.45 29.71
CA ARG A 495 5.70 20.30 31.02
C ARG A 495 5.98 18.86 31.41
N ALA A 496 5.16 17.92 30.92
CA ALA A 496 5.25 16.50 31.21
C ALA A 496 5.95 15.67 30.12
N CYS A 497 6.37 16.29 29.02
CA CYS A 497 7.07 15.64 27.92
C CYS A 497 8.56 15.47 28.27
N ASP A 498 9.11 14.31 27.90
CA ASP A 498 10.54 14.03 28.07
C ASP A 498 11.36 14.90 27.09
N ILE A 499 12.59 15.25 27.47
CA ILE A 499 13.52 16.02 26.65
C ILE A 499 14.57 15.06 26.09
N ASN A 500 14.78 15.09 24.77
CA ASN A 500 15.80 14.27 24.11
C ASN A 500 17.11 15.06 23.99
N PRO A 501 18.26 14.40 23.75
CA PRO A 501 19.54 15.11 23.62
C PRO A 501 19.60 16.18 22.51
N ALA A 502 18.72 16.09 21.51
CA ALA A 502 18.66 16.98 20.36
C ALA A 502 17.63 18.12 20.51
N ASP A 503 16.88 18.17 21.61
CA ASP A 503 15.90 19.22 21.89
C ASP A 503 16.04 19.78 23.30
N GLU A 504 15.54 20.99 23.51
CA GLU A 504 15.56 21.68 24.80
C GLU A 504 14.21 22.31 25.08
N ARG A 505 13.83 22.40 26.36
CA ARG A 505 12.63 23.12 26.80
C ARG A 505 12.98 24.18 27.84
N ILE A 506 12.54 25.41 27.60
CA ILE A 506 12.71 26.54 28.50
C ILE A 506 11.35 27.16 28.81
N THR A 507 10.99 27.19 30.10
CA THR A 507 9.77 27.90 30.55
C THR A 507 10.07 29.38 30.74
N ILE A 508 9.27 30.22 30.10
CA ILE A 508 9.39 31.68 30.17
C ILE A 508 8.74 32.19 31.45
N THR A 509 9.47 33.00 32.19
CA THR A 509 9.06 33.61 33.46
C THR A 509 9.35 35.10 33.43
N LYS A 510 8.76 35.86 34.37
CA LYS A 510 9.10 37.29 34.51
C LYS A 510 10.58 37.54 34.82
N LYS A 511 11.31 36.56 35.36
CA LYS A 511 12.70 36.70 35.77
C LYS A 511 13.71 36.41 34.65
N ASN A 512 13.36 35.54 33.70
CA ASN A 512 14.24 35.14 32.61
C ASN A 512 13.81 35.68 31.24
N LEU A 513 12.77 36.51 31.16
CA LEU A 513 12.28 37.05 29.89
C LEU A 513 13.39 37.75 29.07
N SER A 514 14.34 38.41 29.75
CA SER A 514 15.49 39.08 29.13
C SER A 514 16.77 38.24 29.08
N THR A 515 16.73 36.96 29.48
CA THR A 515 17.92 36.09 29.59
C THR A 515 17.68 34.63 29.23
N TRP A 516 16.50 34.26 28.72
CA TRP A 516 16.10 32.85 28.59
C TRP A 516 17.02 32.06 27.64
N LEU A 517 17.55 32.69 26.58
CA LEU A 517 18.55 32.08 25.70
C LEU A 517 19.89 31.78 26.40
N CYS A 518 20.20 32.41 27.54
CA CYS A 518 21.43 32.09 28.28
C CYS A 518 21.36 30.72 28.97
N TYR A 519 20.15 30.13 29.10
CA TYR A 519 19.94 28.82 29.73
C TYR A 519 20.00 27.65 28.74
N THR A 520 20.20 27.92 27.45
CA THR A 520 20.33 26.87 26.43
C THR A 520 21.66 26.12 26.54
N THR A 521 21.69 24.90 26.00
CA THR A 521 22.94 24.14 25.86
C THR A 521 23.79 24.62 24.68
N HIS A 522 23.20 25.35 23.71
CA HIS A 522 23.94 26.00 22.62
C HIS A 522 24.88 27.09 23.15
N ALA A 523 26.18 26.78 23.25
CA ALA A 523 27.18 27.68 23.83
C ALA A 523 27.27 29.06 23.14
N ALA A 524 27.03 29.11 21.82
CA ALA A 524 27.04 30.34 21.03
C ALA A 524 25.99 31.37 21.50
N LEU A 525 24.94 30.93 22.20
CA LEU A 525 23.84 31.77 22.66
C LEU A 525 24.03 32.25 24.12
N ARG A 526 25.04 31.74 24.83
CA ARG A 526 25.35 32.12 26.23
C ARG A 526 26.01 33.50 26.27
N GLY A 527 25.20 34.55 26.10
CA GLY A 527 25.66 35.94 26.04
C GLY A 527 24.79 36.85 25.18
N THR A 528 23.66 36.37 24.65
CA THR A 528 22.73 37.21 23.88
C THR A 528 22.27 38.41 24.71
N SER A 529 22.38 39.62 24.14
CA SER A 529 22.01 40.86 24.82
C SER A 529 20.50 40.94 25.10
N ALA A 530 20.13 41.70 26.14
CA ALA A 530 18.73 41.91 26.49
C ALA A 530 17.92 42.57 25.37
N ASP A 531 18.55 43.48 24.59
CA ASP A 531 17.90 44.17 23.46
C ASP A 531 17.61 43.21 22.30
N ALA A 532 18.55 42.31 21.97
CA ALA A 532 18.34 41.29 20.95
C ALA A 532 17.22 40.32 21.36
N LEU A 533 17.20 39.93 22.65
CA LEU A 533 16.12 39.12 23.21
C LEU A 533 14.78 39.82 23.19
N LEU A 534 14.72 41.14 23.41
CA LEU A 534 13.48 41.90 23.31
C LEU A 534 12.89 41.79 21.89
N HIS A 535 13.73 41.96 20.86
CA HIS A 535 13.30 41.83 19.47
C HIS A 535 12.78 40.41 19.15
N ILE A 536 13.50 39.38 19.60
CA ILE A 536 13.07 37.97 19.45
C ILE A 536 11.73 37.74 20.18
N ASN A 537 11.59 38.24 21.41
CA ASN A 537 10.39 38.08 22.21
C ASN A 537 9.18 38.79 21.59
N GLU A 538 9.36 39.96 21.00
CA GLU A 538 8.32 40.69 20.26
C GLU A 538 7.89 39.92 19.01
N HIS A 539 8.86 39.40 18.23
CA HIS A 539 8.59 38.61 17.04
C HIS A 539 7.84 37.31 17.38
N LEU A 540 8.31 36.60 18.41
CA LEU A 540 7.69 35.38 18.92
C LEU A 540 6.48 35.64 19.81
N LYS A 541 6.11 36.89 20.10
CA LYS A 541 5.02 37.29 20.99
C LYS A 541 5.03 36.52 22.32
N LEU A 542 6.20 36.40 22.95
CA LEU A 542 6.38 35.59 24.15
C LEU A 542 5.78 36.26 25.39
N MET A 543 5.11 35.47 26.22
CA MET A 543 4.58 35.91 27.50
C MET A 543 5.08 35.03 28.65
N PRO A 544 5.20 35.59 29.88
CA PRO A 544 5.48 34.79 31.07
C PRO A 544 4.45 33.67 31.26
N GLY A 545 4.93 32.43 31.34
CA GLY A 545 4.13 31.22 31.47
C GLY A 545 4.13 30.33 30.24
N ASP A 546 4.61 30.82 29.09
CA ASP A 546 4.82 30.04 27.86
C ASP A 546 6.01 29.09 28.02
N ASP A 547 6.02 27.99 27.26
CA ASP A 547 7.19 27.13 27.11
C ASP A 547 7.75 27.28 25.68
N ILE A 548 9.06 27.38 25.56
CA ILE A 548 9.77 27.32 24.27
C ILE A 548 10.51 26.00 24.19
N TRP A 549 10.33 25.31 23.07
CA TRP A 549 11.19 24.21 22.65
C TRP A 549 12.19 24.69 21.61
N LEU A 550 13.47 24.35 21.76
CA LEU A 550 14.55 24.72 20.84
C LEU A 550 15.25 23.48 20.28
N ALA A 551 15.70 23.58 19.03
CA ALA A 551 16.70 22.68 18.46
C ALA A 551 17.44 23.36 17.30
N SER A 552 18.66 22.90 17.01
CA SER A 552 19.32 23.19 15.73
C SER A 552 19.11 22.06 14.73
N ARG A 553 19.15 22.40 13.44
CA ARG A 553 19.17 21.43 12.34
C ARG A 553 20.00 21.96 11.17
N PRO A 554 20.44 21.09 10.23
CA PRO A 554 21.01 21.57 8.97
C PRO A 554 20.06 22.50 8.22
N GLN A 555 20.61 23.53 7.57
CA GLN A 555 19.86 24.55 6.83
C GLN A 555 18.94 23.91 5.78
N ARG A 556 19.47 22.96 5.01
CA ARG A 556 18.68 22.12 4.11
C ARG A 556 18.09 20.96 4.90
N PRO A 557 16.76 20.86 4.99
CA PRO A 557 16.14 19.76 5.71
C PRO A 557 16.45 18.43 5.03
N LYS A 558 16.80 17.43 5.85
CA LYS A 558 16.89 16.04 5.43
C LYS A 558 15.51 15.37 5.52
N GLY A 559 15.27 14.32 4.74
CA GLY A 559 14.01 13.57 4.75
C GLY A 559 13.62 13.06 6.14
N GLY A 560 12.33 12.76 6.34
CA GLY A 560 11.80 12.31 7.63
C GLY A 560 11.41 13.45 8.59
N SER A 561 11.60 13.23 9.88
CA SER A 561 11.21 14.19 10.92
C SER A 561 12.43 14.87 11.55
N THR A 562 12.39 16.20 11.70
CA THR A 562 13.37 16.97 12.45
C THR A 562 13.18 16.75 13.96
N ALA A 563 14.14 17.19 14.78
CA ALA A 563 14.02 17.13 16.24
C ALA A 563 12.73 17.80 16.73
N LEU A 564 12.45 19.02 16.26
CA LEU A 564 11.22 19.74 16.62
C LEU A 564 9.96 19.15 15.98
N GLY A 565 10.04 18.57 14.79
CA GLY A 565 8.92 17.78 14.24
C GLY A 565 8.56 16.59 15.14
N GLY A 566 9.57 15.92 15.70
CA GLY A 566 9.40 14.89 16.71
C GLY A 566 8.80 15.43 18.02
N VAL A 567 9.29 16.55 18.54
CA VAL A 567 8.70 17.24 19.72
C VAL A 567 7.22 17.53 19.48
N ARG A 568 6.87 18.09 18.32
CA ARG A 568 5.49 18.43 17.96
C ARG A 568 4.55 17.23 18.07
N LEU A 569 4.95 16.07 17.54
CA LEU A 569 4.17 14.83 17.66
C LEU A 569 4.11 14.32 19.10
N ARG A 570 5.23 14.36 19.85
CA ARG A 570 5.24 13.96 21.27
C ARG A 570 4.32 14.82 22.13
N LEU A 571 4.28 16.13 21.90
CA LEU A 571 3.37 17.06 22.56
C LEU A 571 1.91 16.70 22.26
N PHE A 572 1.61 16.39 20.99
CA PHE A 572 0.28 15.95 20.56
C PHE A 572 -0.17 14.62 21.18
N GLU A 573 0.70 13.61 21.21
CA GLU A 573 0.41 12.32 21.86
C GLU A 573 0.23 12.49 23.37
N LYS A 574 1.08 13.30 24.00
CA LYS A 574 1.01 13.56 25.45
C LYS A 574 -0.27 14.32 25.81
N ALA A 575 -0.66 15.33 25.05
CA ALA A 575 -1.91 16.09 25.28
C ALA A 575 -3.15 15.20 25.18
N GLN A 576 -3.18 14.29 24.20
CA GLN A 576 -4.25 13.29 24.08
C GLN A 576 -4.25 12.29 25.24
N SER A 577 -3.09 11.76 25.64
CA SER A 577 -2.99 10.83 26.78
C SER A 577 -3.48 11.45 28.10
N ARG A 578 -3.41 12.78 28.21
CA ARG A 578 -3.86 13.57 29.35
C ARG A 578 -5.32 14.00 29.25
N ASN A 579 -6.00 13.68 28.14
CA ASN A 579 -7.35 14.16 27.80
C ASN A 579 -7.47 15.70 27.78
N GLU A 580 -6.37 16.40 27.50
CA GLU A 580 -6.33 17.87 27.40
C GLU A 580 -6.60 18.33 25.95
N PHE A 581 -6.37 17.45 24.97
CA PHE A 581 -6.63 17.70 23.55
C PHE A 581 -7.44 16.57 22.92
N THR A 582 -8.48 16.92 22.14
CA THR A 582 -9.27 15.96 21.35
C THR A 582 -9.02 16.22 19.87
N VAL A 583 -8.48 15.23 19.17
CA VAL A 583 -8.22 15.31 17.73
C VAL A 583 -9.52 15.31 16.92
N THR A 584 -9.59 16.13 15.88
CA THR A 584 -10.70 16.08 14.93
C THR A 584 -10.75 14.73 14.21
N LYS A 585 -11.98 14.28 13.93
CA LYS A 585 -12.24 13.08 13.11
C LYS A 585 -12.26 13.39 11.62
N ASP A 586 -12.30 14.67 11.26
CA ASP A 586 -12.31 15.08 9.86
C ASP A 586 -10.99 14.71 9.18
N PRO A 587 -11.03 14.16 7.96
CA PRO A 587 -9.83 13.76 7.23
C PRO A 587 -9.12 15.00 6.64
N HIS A 588 -7.86 15.20 7.02
CA HIS A 588 -7.01 16.27 6.50
C HIS A 588 -6.06 15.70 5.44
N PHE A 589 -6.44 15.87 4.17
CA PHE A 589 -5.61 15.52 3.02
C PHE A 589 -4.69 16.68 2.62
N LEU A 590 -3.44 16.34 2.33
CA LEU A 590 -2.40 17.29 1.95
C LEU A 590 -1.49 16.68 0.90
N TRP A 591 -1.25 17.41 -0.18
CA TRP A 591 -0.18 17.12 -1.11
C TRP A 591 1.12 17.78 -0.67
N ILE A 592 2.19 17.01 -0.66
CA ILE A 592 3.56 17.54 -0.54
C ILE A 592 4.20 17.47 -1.91
N THR A 593 4.85 18.55 -2.35
CA THR A 593 5.46 18.68 -3.69
C THR A 593 6.87 19.24 -3.61
N GLU A 594 7.60 19.25 -4.73
CA GLU A 594 8.91 19.89 -4.86
C GLU A 594 9.97 19.35 -3.88
N PHE A 595 10.01 18.02 -3.71
CA PHE A 595 11.03 17.36 -2.93
C PHE A 595 12.42 17.54 -3.56
N PRO A 596 13.51 17.50 -2.77
CA PRO A 596 14.84 17.28 -3.31
C PRO A 596 14.84 16.03 -4.21
N LEU A 597 15.42 16.12 -5.40
CA LEU A 597 15.50 14.98 -6.30
C LEU A 597 16.54 13.95 -5.81
N PHE A 598 17.62 14.46 -5.22
CA PHE A 598 18.75 13.68 -4.75
C PHE A 598 19.06 13.99 -3.29
N THR A 599 19.43 12.95 -2.55
CA THR A 599 19.86 13.00 -1.16
C THR A 599 21.18 12.29 -0.99
N GLN A 600 22.08 12.81 -0.16
CA GLN A 600 23.22 12.02 0.30
C GLN A 600 22.74 10.97 1.29
N ALA A 601 23.38 9.80 1.29
CA ALA A 601 23.05 8.78 2.27
C ALA A 601 23.32 9.30 3.69
N ASP A 602 22.46 8.94 4.65
CA ASP A 602 22.77 9.13 6.05
C ASP A 602 24.02 8.31 6.43
N HIS A 603 24.72 8.72 7.48
CA HIS A 603 25.94 8.05 7.97
C HIS A 603 25.76 6.54 8.19
N ASP A 604 24.54 6.10 8.55
CA ASP A 604 24.18 4.70 8.77
C ASP A 604 23.94 3.90 7.48
N LYS A 605 23.63 4.57 6.37
CA LYS A 605 23.43 3.98 5.03
C LYS A 605 24.61 4.25 4.09
N ASP A 606 25.62 4.95 4.59
CA ASP A 606 26.77 5.40 3.81
C ASP A 606 27.59 4.21 3.27
N PHE A 607 27.54 3.05 3.93
CA PHE A 607 28.15 1.82 3.44
C PHE A 607 27.51 1.30 2.13
N LEU A 608 26.24 1.63 1.86
CA LEU A 608 25.53 1.29 0.61
C LEU A 608 25.84 2.29 -0.50
N ALA A 609 25.89 3.58 -0.17
CA ALA A 609 26.08 4.65 -1.16
C ALA A 609 27.55 5.03 -1.41
N LYS A 610 28.48 4.69 -0.51
CA LYS A 610 29.92 5.01 -0.60
C LYS A 610 30.18 6.51 -0.86
N GLY A 611 29.43 7.41 -0.22
CA GLY A 611 29.53 8.86 -0.41
C GLY A 611 28.92 9.41 -1.70
N ARG A 612 28.10 8.62 -2.43
CA ARG A 612 27.39 9.04 -3.65
C ARG A 612 26.03 9.67 -3.35
N TRP A 613 25.52 10.42 -4.31
CA TRP A 613 24.12 10.83 -4.33
C TRP A 613 23.20 9.62 -4.52
N SER A 614 22.08 9.62 -3.81
CA SER A 614 20.98 8.67 -3.95
C SER A 614 19.73 9.41 -4.43
N SER A 615 18.83 8.72 -5.13
CA SER A 615 17.53 9.30 -5.47
C SER A 615 16.64 9.34 -4.24
N SER A 616 15.97 10.47 -3.99
CA SER A 616 15.14 10.63 -2.79
C SER A 616 13.85 9.80 -2.82
N HIS A 617 13.35 9.47 -4.03
CA HIS A 617 12.19 8.59 -4.21
C HIS A 617 12.56 7.34 -5.03
N HIS A 618 12.91 7.51 -6.31
CA HIS A 618 13.43 6.46 -7.18
C HIS A 618 14.19 7.10 -8.36
N PRO A 619 15.06 6.38 -9.08
CA PRO A 619 15.97 6.98 -10.06
C PRO A 619 15.31 7.47 -11.36
N PHE A 620 14.02 7.20 -11.56
CA PHE A 620 13.27 7.59 -12.76
C PHE A 620 12.51 8.90 -12.62
N THR A 621 12.60 9.60 -11.49
CA THR A 621 11.87 10.85 -11.25
C THR A 621 12.45 11.99 -12.09
N ALA A 622 11.58 12.71 -12.80
CA ALA A 622 11.96 13.90 -13.54
C ALA A 622 12.38 15.05 -12.61
N PRO A 623 13.43 15.82 -12.95
CA PRO A 623 13.68 17.09 -12.30
C PRO A 623 12.57 18.10 -12.62
N MET A 624 12.45 19.13 -11.78
CA MET A 624 11.73 20.35 -12.14
C MET A 624 12.38 20.97 -13.39
N TRP A 625 11.58 21.44 -14.34
CA TRP A 625 12.11 21.94 -15.61
C TRP A 625 13.06 23.14 -15.42
N GLN A 626 12.82 23.95 -14.38
CA GLN A 626 13.65 25.09 -14.00
C GLN A 626 15.03 24.68 -13.47
N ASP A 627 15.16 23.45 -12.98
CA ASP A 627 16.36 22.97 -12.28
C ASP A 627 17.23 22.06 -13.19
N ILE A 628 16.85 21.90 -14.47
CA ILE A 628 17.57 21.07 -15.45
C ILE A 628 19.00 21.59 -15.66
N ASP A 629 19.15 22.89 -15.91
CA ASP A 629 20.47 23.51 -16.11
C ASP A 629 21.33 23.41 -14.84
N THR A 630 20.72 23.63 -13.67
CA THR A 630 21.35 23.44 -12.36
C THR A 630 21.90 22.02 -12.19
N MET A 631 21.14 21.01 -12.61
CA MET A 631 21.58 19.61 -12.60
C MET A 631 22.78 19.38 -13.52
N TYR A 632 22.72 19.85 -14.77
CA TYR A 632 23.82 19.66 -15.73
C TYR A 632 25.09 20.43 -15.35
N ASN A 633 24.96 21.54 -14.63
CA ASN A 633 26.07 22.30 -14.06
C ASN A 633 26.69 21.65 -12.81
N GLY A 634 26.19 20.50 -12.37
CA GLY A 634 26.73 19.75 -11.24
C GLY A 634 26.26 20.22 -9.86
N GLN A 635 25.28 21.14 -9.79
CA GLN A 635 24.71 21.64 -8.54
C GLN A 635 23.60 20.70 -8.01
N ILE A 636 23.93 19.41 -7.86
CA ILE A 636 22.99 18.30 -7.63
C ILE A 636 22.09 18.51 -6.41
N GLU A 637 22.64 19.04 -5.32
CA GLU A 637 21.92 19.24 -4.06
C GLU A 637 20.74 20.23 -4.18
N ALA A 638 20.78 21.14 -5.16
CA ALA A 638 19.76 22.17 -5.35
C ALA A 638 18.62 21.72 -6.28
N VAL A 639 18.72 20.55 -6.90
CA VAL A 639 17.77 20.07 -7.90
C VAL A 639 16.52 19.52 -7.20
N ARG A 640 15.35 20.09 -7.51
CA ARG A 640 14.06 19.57 -7.07
C ARG A 640 13.51 18.56 -8.07
N GLY A 641 12.77 17.59 -7.56
CA GLY A 641 12.06 16.58 -8.34
C GLY A 641 10.60 16.93 -8.54
N GLN A 642 10.02 16.49 -9.65
CA GLN A 642 8.57 16.44 -9.88
C GLN A 642 7.96 15.25 -9.13
N HIS A 643 8.31 15.12 -7.86
CA HIS A 643 7.80 14.14 -6.90
C HIS A 643 6.68 14.76 -6.07
N TYR A 644 5.66 13.96 -5.79
CA TYR A 644 4.51 14.35 -4.99
C TYR A 644 4.00 13.21 -4.13
N ASP A 645 3.74 13.52 -2.86
CA ASP A 645 3.18 12.60 -1.88
C ASP A 645 1.82 13.08 -1.41
N LEU A 646 0.88 12.13 -1.27
CA LEU A 646 -0.41 12.36 -0.65
C LEU A 646 -0.37 11.92 0.81
N VAL A 647 -0.59 12.87 1.70
CA VAL A 647 -0.60 12.69 3.15
C VAL A 647 -2.03 12.80 3.65
N LEU A 648 -2.39 11.91 4.57
CA LEU A 648 -3.64 11.94 5.32
C LEU A 648 -3.32 11.89 6.81
N ASN A 649 -3.67 12.93 7.56
CA ASN A 649 -3.54 12.97 9.02
C ASN A 649 -2.11 12.62 9.51
N GLY A 650 -1.08 13.12 8.83
CA GLY A 650 0.33 12.84 9.15
C GLY A 650 0.88 11.50 8.67
N VAL A 651 0.09 10.75 7.88
CA VAL A 651 0.50 9.48 7.29
C VAL A 651 0.55 9.61 5.76
N GLU A 652 1.69 9.28 5.18
CA GLU A 652 1.86 9.13 3.74
C GLU A 652 1.02 7.93 3.25
N ILE A 653 -0.02 8.20 2.46
CA ILE A 653 -0.93 7.17 1.91
C ILE A 653 -0.66 6.86 0.44
N GLY A 654 0.16 7.65 -0.23
CA GLY A 654 0.68 7.35 -1.56
C GLY A 654 1.70 8.37 -2.03
N GLY A 655 2.43 8.00 -3.07
CA GLY A 655 3.52 8.79 -3.62
C GLY A 655 3.72 8.48 -5.10
N GLY A 656 4.19 9.48 -5.84
CA GLY A 656 4.31 9.40 -7.28
C GLY A 656 5.17 10.51 -7.85
N SER A 657 5.53 10.38 -9.12
CA SER A 657 6.27 11.42 -9.81
C SER A 657 6.00 11.42 -11.29
N VAL A 658 6.30 12.55 -11.92
CA VAL A 658 6.54 12.62 -13.35
C VAL A 658 7.86 11.91 -13.64
N ARG A 659 7.93 11.14 -14.72
CA ARG A 659 9.10 10.33 -15.08
C ARG A 659 9.99 11.02 -16.09
N VAL A 660 11.28 10.70 -16.03
CA VAL A 660 12.22 11.01 -17.10
C VAL A 660 11.84 10.17 -18.33
N HIS A 661 11.49 10.83 -19.42
CA HIS A 661 11.16 10.18 -20.68
C HIS A 661 12.30 10.27 -21.71
N ASP A 662 13.28 11.16 -21.49
CA ASP A 662 14.48 11.27 -22.34
C ASP A 662 15.56 10.28 -21.88
N ALA A 663 15.97 9.39 -22.79
CA ALA A 663 17.01 8.41 -22.52
C ALA A 663 18.36 9.05 -22.19
N ALA A 664 18.71 10.18 -22.82
CA ALA A 664 20.00 10.84 -22.58
C ALA A 664 20.06 11.45 -21.17
N MET A 665 18.98 12.08 -20.72
CA MET A 665 18.83 12.55 -19.35
C MET A 665 18.88 11.41 -18.34
N GLN A 666 18.15 10.31 -18.58
CA GLN A 666 18.15 9.16 -17.66
C GLN A 666 19.55 8.53 -17.55
N ASP A 667 20.27 8.43 -18.67
CA ASP A 667 21.65 7.96 -18.72
C ASP A 667 22.60 8.89 -17.93
N TYR A 668 22.44 10.20 -18.09
CA TYR A 668 23.18 11.20 -17.31
C TYR A 668 22.94 11.05 -15.80
N ILE A 669 21.68 10.87 -15.38
CA ILE A 669 21.34 10.65 -13.97
C ILE A 669 22.02 9.38 -13.45
N PHE A 670 21.96 8.27 -14.18
CA PHE A 670 22.62 7.02 -13.75
C PHE A 670 24.13 7.16 -13.67
N THR A 671 24.78 7.72 -14.68
CA THR A 671 26.24 7.68 -14.82
C THR A 671 26.94 8.85 -14.14
N ARG A 672 26.38 10.07 -14.19
CA ARG A 672 27.02 11.27 -13.64
C ARG A 672 26.54 11.63 -12.24
N VAL A 673 25.25 11.47 -11.95
CA VAL A 673 24.68 11.85 -10.66
C VAL A 673 24.80 10.71 -9.66
N LEU A 674 24.21 9.55 -9.97
CA LEU A 674 24.19 8.37 -9.10
C LEU A 674 25.49 7.55 -9.18
N GLN A 675 26.31 7.79 -10.20
CA GLN A 675 27.60 7.13 -10.42
C GLN A 675 27.52 5.60 -10.40
N LEU A 676 26.46 5.06 -11.00
CA LEU A 676 26.27 3.63 -11.16
C LEU A 676 27.33 3.06 -12.09
N ASN A 677 27.88 1.90 -11.73
CA ASN A 677 28.73 1.13 -12.63
C ASN A 677 27.89 0.36 -13.67
N GLU A 678 28.54 -0.26 -14.66
CA GLU A 678 27.85 -1.00 -15.72
C GLU A 678 27.06 -2.21 -15.19
N GLU A 679 27.51 -2.87 -14.12
CA GLU A 679 26.79 -3.99 -13.51
C GLU A 679 25.47 -3.51 -12.88
N GLU A 680 25.51 -2.40 -12.15
CA GLU A 680 24.36 -1.74 -11.50
C GLU A 680 23.37 -1.15 -12.50
N LYS A 681 23.87 -0.69 -13.65
CA LYS A 681 23.08 -0.10 -14.73
C LYS A 681 22.45 -1.15 -15.66
N SER A 682 23.11 -2.29 -15.83
CA SER A 682 22.67 -3.37 -16.74
C SER A 682 21.23 -3.85 -16.56
N PRO A 683 20.63 -3.89 -15.34
CA PRO A 683 19.22 -4.23 -15.18
C PRO A 683 18.29 -3.24 -15.88
N PHE A 684 18.67 -1.97 -16.01
CA PHE A 684 17.84 -0.90 -16.59
C PHE A 684 18.05 -0.70 -18.10
N HIS A 685 18.93 -1.46 -18.76
CA HIS A 685 19.21 -1.29 -20.20
C HIS A 685 17.96 -1.41 -21.08
N HIS A 686 17.05 -2.32 -20.73
CA HIS A 686 15.81 -2.49 -21.48
C HIS A 686 14.90 -1.26 -21.36
N LEU A 687 14.87 -0.60 -20.19
CA LEU A 687 14.14 0.64 -19.98
C LEU A 687 14.80 1.80 -20.75
N LEU A 688 16.13 1.96 -20.65
CA LEU A 688 16.85 2.99 -21.41
C LEU A 688 16.62 2.85 -22.93
N HIS A 689 16.64 1.61 -23.43
CA HIS A 689 16.32 1.34 -24.83
C HIS A 689 14.87 1.69 -25.18
N ALA A 690 13.91 1.33 -24.31
CA ALA A 690 12.51 1.70 -24.51
C ALA A 690 12.30 3.23 -24.55
N LEU A 691 13.02 3.99 -23.72
CA LEU A 691 13.01 5.45 -23.76
C LEU A 691 13.50 5.99 -25.13
N GLN A 692 14.55 5.40 -25.69
CA GLN A 692 15.08 5.76 -27.02
C GLN A 692 14.11 5.47 -28.16
N CYS A 693 13.16 4.56 -27.98
CA CYS A 693 12.15 4.21 -28.98
C CYS A 693 11.00 5.24 -29.08
N GLY A 694 11.16 6.43 -28.51
CA GLY A 694 10.15 7.50 -28.56
C GLY A 694 9.14 7.41 -27.42
N ALA A 695 9.61 7.16 -26.20
CA ALA A 695 8.74 7.13 -25.02
C ALA A 695 8.03 8.48 -24.81
N PRO A 696 6.70 8.47 -24.53
CA PRO A 696 5.97 9.70 -24.26
C PRO A 696 6.36 10.27 -22.89
N PRO A 697 6.17 11.58 -22.65
CA PRO A 697 6.13 12.12 -21.29
C PRO A 697 5.09 11.36 -20.47
N HIS A 698 5.45 10.91 -19.27
CA HIS A 698 4.55 10.08 -18.48
C HIS A 698 4.77 10.32 -16.99
N GLY A 699 3.78 9.92 -16.19
CA GLY A 699 3.79 10.09 -14.75
C GLY A 699 2.77 9.19 -14.09
N GLY A 700 2.96 8.94 -12.81
CA GLY A 700 2.09 8.02 -12.10
C GLY A 700 2.16 8.18 -10.59
N LEU A 701 1.41 7.33 -9.90
CA LEU A 701 1.32 7.31 -8.45
C LEU A 701 0.96 5.91 -7.96
N ALA A 702 1.47 5.55 -6.78
CA ALA A 702 1.07 4.35 -6.06
C ALA A 702 0.41 4.73 -4.73
N LEU A 703 -0.80 4.23 -4.49
CA LEU A 703 -1.47 4.35 -3.20
C LEU A 703 -1.21 3.10 -2.35
N GLY A 704 -0.78 3.28 -1.10
CA GLY A 704 -0.65 2.22 -0.11
C GLY A 704 -2.02 1.73 0.35
N PHE A 705 -2.58 0.74 -0.35
CA PHE A 705 -3.96 0.27 -0.13
C PHE A 705 -4.18 -0.22 1.31
N ASP A 706 -3.21 -0.92 1.89
CA ASP A 706 -3.27 -1.37 3.28
C ASP A 706 -3.34 -0.21 4.28
N ARG A 707 -2.60 0.88 4.04
CA ARG A 707 -2.63 2.08 4.89
C ARG A 707 -3.96 2.80 4.77
N ILE A 708 -4.47 3.00 3.55
CA ILE A 708 -5.79 3.59 3.32
C ILE A 708 -6.87 2.78 4.04
N MET A 709 -6.81 1.45 3.94
CA MET A 709 -7.75 0.58 4.63
C MET A 709 -7.65 0.68 6.15
N ALA A 710 -6.44 0.77 6.72
CA ALA A 710 -6.30 0.96 8.16
C ALA A 710 -6.91 2.30 8.62
N MET A 711 -6.77 3.36 7.83
CA MET A 711 -7.39 4.66 8.10
C MET A 711 -8.92 4.59 8.02
N LEU A 712 -9.48 4.00 6.95
CA LEU A 712 -10.92 3.81 6.79
C LEU A 712 -11.53 2.91 7.87
N CYS A 713 -10.80 1.89 8.32
CA CYS A 713 -11.26 0.99 9.38
C CYS A 713 -10.93 1.51 10.80
N ASN A 714 -10.25 2.65 10.92
CA ASN A 714 -9.76 3.21 12.18
C ASN A 714 -8.96 2.18 13.02
N THR A 715 -8.04 1.45 12.38
CA THR A 715 -7.21 0.43 13.03
C THR A 715 -5.81 0.95 13.32
N GLN A 716 -5.23 0.54 14.46
CA GLN A 716 -3.87 0.96 14.84
C GLN A 716 -2.76 0.26 14.03
N SER A 717 -3.08 -0.85 13.37
CA SER A 717 -2.15 -1.59 12.54
C SER A 717 -2.82 -2.03 11.25
N ILE A 718 -2.02 -2.06 10.16
CA ILE A 718 -2.46 -2.61 8.88
C ILE A 718 -2.74 -4.12 8.95
N ARG A 719 -2.27 -4.80 10.00
CA ARG A 719 -2.55 -6.23 10.23
C ARG A 719 -4.03 -6.53 10.43
N ASP A 720 -4.82 -5.57 10.90
CA ASP A 720 -6.26 -5.74 11.12
C ASP A 720 -7.09 -5.60 9.84
N VAL A 721 -6.47 -5.18 8.74
CA VAL A 721 -7.09 -5.09 7.40
C VAL A 721 -6.49 -6.07 6.40
N ILE A 722 -5.63 -6.98 6.87
CA ILE A 722 -5.02 -8.07 6.12
C ILE A 722 -5.54 -9.39 6.70
N ALA A 723 -5.96 -10.32 5.84
CA ALA A 723 -6.53 -11.59 6.26
C ALA A 723 -5.53 -12.41 7.09
N PHE A 724 -4.32 -12.62 6.55
CA PHE A 724 -3.24 -13.40 7.15
C PHE A 724 -1.94 -12.57 7.18
N PRO A 725 -1.79 -11.66 8.15
CA PRO A 725 -0.61 -10.81 8.26
C PRO A 725 0.58 -11.56 8.87
N LYS A 726 1.79 -11.07 8.59
CA LYS A 726 3.03 -11.46 9.26
C LYS A 726 3.24 -10.67 10.56
N THR A 727 3.97 -11.26 11.50
CA THR A 727 4.42 -10.61 12.75
C THR A 727 5.45 -9.51 12.46
N SER A 728 5.92 -8.81 13.50
CA SER A 728 7.01 -7.82 13.37
C SER A 728 8.31 -8.41 12.86
N THR A 729 8.56 -9.70 13.13
CA THR A 729 9.75 -10.42 12.62
C THR A 729 9.57 -10.95 11.20
N GLY A 730 8.46 -10.61 10.51
CA GLY A 730 8.15 -11.12 9.18
C GLY A 730 7.64 -12.57 9.16
N ALA A 731 7.47 -13.20 10.33
CA ALA A 731 7.03 -14.59 10.43
C ALA A 731 5.50 -14.72 10.36
N ASP A 732 5.04 -15.84 9.82
CA ASP A 732 3.66 -16.30 9.84
C ASP A 732 3.50 -17.38 10.92
N LEU A 733 2.77 -17.07 11.99
CA LEU A 733 2.58 -18.01 13.10
C LEU A 733 1.52 -19.09 12.81
N LEU A 734 0.64 -18.86 11.82
CA LEU A 734 -0.40 -19.82 11.43
C LEU A 734 0.19 -20.90 10.53
N PHE A 735 0.83 -20.49 9.44
CA PHE A 735 1.46 -21.38 8.46
C PHE A 735 2.88 -21.77 8.86
N LYS A 736 3.39 -21.24 9.98
CA LYS A 736 4.74 -21.50 10.51
C LYS A 736 5.82 -21.22 9.46
N SER A 737 5.73 -20.05 8.84
CA SER A 737 6.62 -19.62 7.74
C SER A 737 7.45 -18.40 8.16
N PRO A 738 8.68 -18.21 7.67
CA PRO A 738 9.45 -19.16 6.86
C PRO A 738 9.80 -20.45 7.64
N ALA A 739 10.10 -21.52 6.92
CA ALA A 739 10.44 -22.84 7.48
C ALA A 739 11.71 -23.40 6.81
N PRO A 740 12.51 -24.23 7.52
CA PRO A 740 13.67 -24.87 6.92
C PRO A 740 13.25 -25.85 5.81
N ILE A 741 14.06 -25.92 4.75
CA ILE A 741 13.91 -26.89 3.66
C ILE A 741 15.02 -27.92 3.71
N SER A 742 14.78 -29.13 3.18
CA SER A 742 15.78 -30.20 3.18
C SER A 742 16.96 -29.87 2.27
N ASN A 743 18.13 -30.43 2.58
CA ASN A 743 19.33 -30.28 1.76
C ASN A 743 19.12 -30.81 0.33
N GLU A 744 18.33 -31.87 0.16
CA GLU A 744 17.98 -32.41 -1.16
C GLU A 744 17.26 -31.38 -2.04
N VAL A 745 16.40 -30.55 -1.45
CA VAL A 745 15.72 -29.46 -2.17
C VAL A 745 16.73 -28.37 -2.51
N LEU A 746 17.55 -27.93 -1.56
CA LEU A 746 18.59 -26.90 -1.77
C LEU A 746 19.56 -27.27 -2.91
N HIS A 747 19.97 -28.53 -3.00
CA HIS A 747 20.84 -29.04 -4.07
C HIS A 747 20.24 -28.86 -5.46
N GLN A 748 18.91 -28.94 -5.62
CA GLN A 748 18.26 -28.74 -6.93
C GLN A 748 18.38 -27.30 -7.44
N TYR A 749 18.68 -26.35 -6.55
CA TYR A 749 18.87 -24.93 -6.88
C TYR A 749 20.36 -24.54 -6.90
N GLY A 750 21.28 -25.47 -6.63
CA GLY A 750 22.71 -25.16 -6.52
C GLY A 750 23.08 -24.34 -5.30
N ILE A 751 22.24 -24.36 -4.26
CA ILE A 751 22.42 -23.55 -3.05
C ILE A 751 22.91 -24.44 -1.91
N LYS A 752 23.82 -23.90 -1.10
CA LYS A 752 24.26 -24.52 0.15
C LYS A 752 24.24 -23.46 1.27
N PRO A 753 23.64 -23.74 2.43
CA PRO A 753 23.74 -22.87 3.58
C PRO A 753 25.22 -22.71 3.97
N VAL A 754 25.64 -21.48 4.26
CA VAL A 754 26.97 -21.24 4.84
C VAL A 754 26.96 -21.83 6.25
N SER A 755 27.99 -22.60 6.64
CA SER A 755 28.07 -23.07 8.03
C SER A 755 28.27 -21.86 8.93
N THR A 756 27.30 -21.55 9.77
CA THR A 756 27.51 -20.67 10.92
C THR A 756 28.44 -21.40 11.87
N THR A 757 29.74 -21.12 11.76
CA THR A 757 30.73 -21.40 12.83
C THR A 757 30.51 -20.48 14.01
#